data_AF-A0AA36MMX7-F1
#
_entry.id   AF-A0AA36MMX7-F1
#
_cell.length_a   1.000
_cell.length_b   1.000
_cell.length_c   1.000
_cell.angle_alpha   90.00
_cell.angle_beta   90.00
_cell.angle_gamma   90.00
#
_symmetry.space_group_name_H-M   'P 1'
#
loop_
_entity.id
_entity.type
_entity.pdbx_description
1 polymer ?
#
loop_
_entity_poly.entity_id
_entity_poly.type
_entity_poly.pdbx_seq_one_letter_code
_entity_poly.pdbx_strand_id
1 'polypeptide(L)'
;MNQAFQVAFAFVLLILVMFFVVQFIFEEVQELYGSWRTYFFDAWNLLDWANMILLLVGFTMRMLLFSDAANANVGIEQLSNKESFQNISALASVATTVRVLNAFNCVLLWGKVTKYLRHLPLVKGLIRTVWNAFDLFVPFLIMFCVGMVGFVMAFNVGFGDKVAELSNFSTSVVYLCRAFLKDVQLMPVYDITPLFGAGLILLFYLNMIAARDLPDPRKPFWSALASLGPDLLVEILSYITHSSRGISSFGALCQRITGTLQEDSAWRHLCRKYWHSTDARLKDWPALSARGLYRALEQWMPLEGFYVLSCAFPWGLLALLRIAEGRLEASVVRFLPSRDGSFREIQVPLFEVSISEDRPGIVRSAVSAFWRSGVESVLAPLEPAELLACTRESQIFHSRRIGAKGLFRARRALRIRDESCEPRKTPKRSAREANAADDSGRDGYRNALLSDEEEFGICVSEAWNAGTLDDSEPGLRRRTEAMLRDMLTQRIPCDLALVRSPAEFAPLDHSVPRLRPGLYVGDYGHSMYGQFRTEVLLLDYVSLSPVQLRNECQDPQLFWRPFGEPPPEELRALAELEETITFMRVVKQCGDIHVPMGATTFVAVCSPDVSKMSAFGQAAPRRVLNRQTCCLESLSRSWRGFGTLATPGFGRPSWAAGWLAQFGDAATEQRLGFVWDRSQDAVVLRWIGLQDSCPFLQRSWLPEDVR
;
A
#
# COMPACT_ATOMS: atom_id res chain seq x y z
N MET A 1 43.92 10.28 16.34
CA MET A 1 44.70 9.33 17.15
C MET A 1 44.01 7.97 17.34
N ASN A 2 42.69 7.91 17.54
CA ASN A 2 42.00 6.65 17.87
C ASN A 2 41.95 5.61 16.72
N GLN A 3 41.85 6.03 15.45
CA GLN A 3 41.73 5.09 14.33
C GLN A 3 43.04 4.32 14.04
N ALA A 4 44.19 4.99 14.02
CA ALA A 4 45.47 4.34 13.77
C ALA A 4 45.80 3.29 14.85
N PHE A 5 45.51 3.60 16.12
CA PHE A 5 45.66 2.65 17.21
C PHE A 5 44.72 1.44 17.07
N GLN A 6 43.45 1.66 16.72
CA GLN A 6 42.50 0.58 16.47
C GLN A 6 42.96 -0.36 15.33
N VAL A 7 43.49 0.20 14.24
CA VAL A 7 44.00 -0.60 13.11
C VAL A 7 45.23 -1.39 13.51
N ALA A 8 46.20 -0.76 14.19
CA ALA A 8 47.40 -1.44 14.65
C ALA A 8 47.08 -2.55 15.65
N PHE A 9 46.18 -2.30 16.60
CA PHE A 9 45.75 -3.29 17.57
C PHE A 9 45.03 -4.47 16.91
N ALA A 10 44.10 -4.21 15.99
CA ALA A 10 43.40 -5.26 15.24
C ALA A 10 44.38 -6.11 14.41
N PHE A 11 45.43 -5.50 13.85
CA PHE A 11 46.47 -6.21 13.12
C PHE A 11 47.32 -7.11 14.03
N VAL A 12 47.72 -6.64 15.21
CA VAL A 12 48.43 -7.46 16.20
C VAL A 12 47.59 -8.65 16.63
N LEU A 13 46.30 -8.44 16.93
CA LEU A 13 45.38 -9.53 17.27
C LEU A 13 45.24 -10.54 16.13
N LEU A 14 45.20 -10.08 14.88
CA LEU A 14 45.13 -10.96 13.72
C LEU A 14 46.36 -11.88 13.62
N ILE A 15 47.57 -11.33 13.81
CA ILE A 15 48.81 -12.12 13.83
C ILE A 15 48.77 -13.16 14.95
N LEU A 16 48.34 -12.75 16.13
CA LEU A 16 48.22 -13.65 17.29
C LEU A 16 47.23 -14.79 17.02
N VAL A 17 46.08 -14.51 16.43
CA VAL A 17 45.12 -15.55 16.01
C VAL A 17 45.76 -16.51 15.01
N MET A 18 46.54 -16.01 14.04
CA MET A 18 47.21 -16.88 13.07
C MET A 18 48.26 -17.80 13.69
N PHE A 19 48.96 -17.35 14.74
CA PHE A 19 49.86 -18.21 15.48
C PHE A 19 49.11 -19.40 16.11
N PHE A 20 47.96 -19.14 16.72
CA PHE A 20 47.10 -20.22 17.24
C PHE A 20 46.62 -21.16 16.14
N VAL A 21 46.21 -20.64 14.98
CA VAL A 21 45.78 -21.48 13.85
C VAL A 21 46.90 -22.40 13.38
N VAL A 22 48.12 -21.90 13.26
CA VAL A 22 49.28 -22.71 12.87
C VAL A 22 49.57 -23.79 13.90
N GLN A 23 49.50 -23.45 15.19
CA GLN A 23 49.63 -24.44 16.26
C GLN A 23 48.57 -25.54 16.15
N PHE A 24 47.30 -25.18 15.97
CA PHE A 24 46.22 -26.16 15.81
C PHE A 24 46.42 -27.05 14.58
N ILE A 25 46.93 -26.51 13.47
CA ILE A 25 47.25 -27.32 12.29
C ILE A 25 48.28 -28.41 12.64
N PHE A 26 49.32 -28.08 13.40
CA PHE A 26 50.31 -29.08 13.83
C PHE A 26 49.72 -30.14 14.75
N GLU A 27 48.88 -29.74 15.71
CA GLU A 27 48.17 -30.66 16.61
C GLU A 27 47.28 -31.63 15.81
N GLU A 28 46.48 -31.12 14.87
CA GLU A 28 45.55 -31.92 14.05
C GLU A 28 46.29 -32.85 13.07
N VAL A 29 47.43 -32.43 12.51
CA VAL A 29 48.29 -33.30 11.67
C VAL A 29 48.87 -34.45 12.51
N GLN A 30 49.27 -34.18 13.75
CA GLN A 30 49.80 -35.20 14.64
C GLN A 30 48.71 -36.22 15.02
N GLU A 31 47.50 -35.77 15.34
CA GLU A 31 46.35 -36.65 15.61
C GLU A 31 45.95 -37.50 14.39
N LEU A 32 45.97 -36.88 13.21
CA LEU A 32 45.70 -37.55 11.94
C LEU A 32 46.70 -38.68 11.66
N TYR A 33 48.00 -38.45 11.91
CA TYR A 33 49.04 -39.46 11.70
C TYR A 33 48.87 -40.66 12.65
N GLY A 34 48.42 -40.42 13.88
CA GLY A 34 48.18 -41.48 14.86
C GLY A 34 46.99 -42.38 14.54
N SER A 35 45.95 -41.86 13.87
CA SER A 35 44.67 -42.58 13.73
C SER A 35 43.85 -42.26 12.48
N TRP A 36 44.49 -42.19 11.30
CA TRP A 36 43.88 -41.66 10.06
C TRP A 36 42.47 -42.19 9.74
N ARG A 37 42.18 -43.48 9.93
CA ARG A 37 40.85 -44.05 9.62
C ARG A 37 39.77 -43.50 10.53
N THR A 38 39.95 -43.63 11.84
CA THR A 38 38.98 -43.13 12.83
C THR A 38 38.83 -41.62 12.73
N TYR A 39 39.93 -40.94 12.41
CA TYR A 39 39.97 -39.48 12.29
C TYR A 39 39.01 -38.94 11.23
N PHE A 40 38.97 -39.52 10.02
CA PHE A 40 38.09 -39.03 8.94
C PHE A 40 36.60 -39.39 9.12
N PHE A 41 36.28 -40.34 9.99
CA PHE A 41 34.88 -40.67 10.31
C PHE A 41 34.31 -39.84 11.46
N ASP A 42 35.13 -39.01 12.13
CA ASP A 42 34.63 -38.05 13.13
C ASP A 42 34.30 -36.70 12.46
N ALA A 43 33.01 -36.36 12.43
CA ALA A 43 32.51 -35.11 11.85
C ALA A 43 33.13 -33.86 12.52
N TRP A 44 33.55 -33.95 13.78
CA TRP A 44 34.18 -32.84 14.48
C TRP A 44 35.55 -32.51 13.91
N ASN A 45 36.33 -33.52 13.53
CA ASN A 45 37.65 -33.33 12.95
C ASN A 45 37.56 -32.71 11.55
N LEU A 46 36.55 -33.10 10.76
CA LEU A 46 36.25 -32.46 9.48
C LEU A 46 35.88 -30.99 9.65
N LEU A 47 35.08 -30.65 10.67
CA LEU A 47 34.72 -29.28 11.01
C LEU A 47 35.96 -28.46 11.42
N ASP A 48 36.87 -29.05 12.18
CA ASP A 48 38.13 -28.43 12.62
C ASP A 48 39.04 -28.10 11.43
N TRP A 49 39.21 -29.04 10.49
CA TRP A 49 39.94 -28.76 9.23
C TRP A 49 39.27 -27.68 8.38
N ALA A 50 37.95 -27.73 8.20
CA ALA A 50 37.22 -26.73 7.44
C ALA A 50 37.43 -25.33 8.03
N ASN A 51 37.37 -25.21 9.36
CA ASN A 51 37.60 -23.98 10.08
C ASN A 51 39.03 -23.42 9.87
N MET A 52 40.05 -24.26 10.07
CA MET A 52 41.46 -23.86 9.90
C MET A 52 41.77 -23.43 8.46
N ILE A 53 41.26 -24.18 7.47
CA ILE A 53 41.43 -23.85 6.05
C ILE A 53 40.77 -22.51 5.73
N LEU A 54 39.54 -22.27 6.21
CA LEU A 54 38.85 -21.00 6.01
C LEU A 54 39.55 -19.82 6.69
N LEU A 55 40.12 -20.02 7.89
CA LEU A 55 40.92 -18.98 8.57
C LEU A 55 42.18 -18.67 7.77
N LEU A 56 42.88 -19.69 7.27
CA LEU A 56 44.09 -19.51 6.48
C LEU A 56 43.80 -18.79 5.16
N VAL A 57 42.77 -19.22 4.42
CA VAL A 57 42.35 -18.57 3.16
C VAL A 57 41.89 -17.13 3.42
N GLY A 58 41.07 -16.91 4.44
CA GLY A 58 40.61 -15.58 4.82
C GLY A 58 41.75 -14.65 5.21
N PHE A 59 42.76 -15.16 5.91
CA PHE A 59 43.98 -14.43 6.26
C PHE A 59 44.83 -14.10 5.04
N THR A 60 45.11 -15.07 4.16
CA THR A 60 45.88 -14.86 2.93
C THR A 60 45.21 -13.80 2.05
N MET A 61 43.90 -13.92 1.81
CA MET A 61 43.14 -12.91 1.05
C MET A 61 43.20 -11.53 1.70
N ARG A 62 43.20 -11.46 3.04
CA ARG A 62 43.33 -10.19 3.77
C ARG A 62 44.72 -9.57 3.65
N MET A 63 45.78 -10.38 3.65
CA MET A 63 47.15 -9.89 3.42
C MET A 63 47.32 -9.37 1.99
N LEU A 64 46.76 -10.09 1.00
CA LEU A 64 46.73 -9.63 -0.40
C LEU A 64 45.97 -8.31 -0.52
N LEU A 65 44.79 -8.21 0.10
CA LEU A 65 44.02 -6.96 0.13
C LEU A 65 44.79 -5.79 0.75
N PHE A 66 45.53 -6.03 1.84
CA PHE A 66 46.38 -4.99 2.45
C PHE A 66 47.54 -4.59 1.55
N SER A 67 48.16 -5.55 0.87
CA SER A 67 49.22 -5.28 -0.12
C SER A 67 48.68 -4.45 -1.28
N ASP A 68 47.54 -4.85 -1.85
CA ASP A 68 46.93 -4.17 -2.99
C ASP A 68 46.44 -2.76 -2.60
N ALA A 69 45.86 -2.61 -1.41
CA ALA A 69 45.43 -1.31 -0.89
C ALA A 69 46.60 -0.38 -0.57
N ALA A 70 47.73 -0.91 -0.10
CA ALA A 70 48.94 -0.12 0.14
C ALA A 70 49.58 0.37 -1.16
N ASN A 71 49.48 -0.41 -2.23
CA ASN A 71 49.98 -0.06 -3.56
C ASN A 71 48.99 0.79 -4.36
N ALA A 72 47.70 0.76 -4.02
CA ALA A 72 46.71 1.64 -4.60
C ALA A 72 46.95 3.06 -4.09
N ASN A 73 47.39 3.96 -4.96
CA ASN A 73 47.54 5.39 -4.69
C ASN A 73 46.18 6.09 -4.54
N VAL A 74 45.34 5.60 -3.63
CA VAL A 74 43.95 6.04 -3.46
C VAL A 74 43.92 7.51 -3.07
N GLY A 75 43.26 8.32 -3.89
CA GLY A 75 43.04 9.74 -3.62
C GLY A 75 44.12 10.67 -4.16
N ILE A 76 45.30 10.18 -4.57
CA ILE A 76 46.37 11.07 -5.05
C ILE A 76 45.99 11.73 -6.38
N GLU A 77 45.43 10.95 -7.31
CA GLU A 77 44.96 11.47 -8.60
C GLU A 77 43.67 12.28 -8.45
N GLN A 78 42.79 11.92 -7.51
CA GLN A 78 41.53 12.63 -7.27
C GLN A 78 41.74 13.98 -6.56
N LEU A 79 42.81 14.08 -5.76
CA LEU A 79 43.23 15.34 -5.15
C LEU A 79 43.80 16.32 -6.19
N SER A 80 44.47 15.82 -7.23
CA SER A 80 45.03 16.65 -8.31
C SER A 80 44.01 16.94 -9.41
N ASN A 81 43.11 15.99 -9.70
CA ASN A 81 42.06 16.11 -10.69
C ASN A 81 40.72 15.59 -10.13
N LYS A 82 39.81 16.52 -9.81
CA LYS A 82 38.47 16.21 -9.29
C LYS A 82 37.60 15.41 -10.26
N GLU A 83 37.93 15.40 -11.55
CA GLU A 83 37.20 14.62 -12.57
C GLU A 83 37.74 13.19 -12.71
N SER A 84 38.87 12.85 -12.06
CA SER A 84 39.40 11.50 -12.11
C SER A 84 38.62 10.54 -11.21
N PHE A 85 38.23 9.39 -11.76
CA PHE A 85 37.57 8.31 -11.03
C PHE A 85 38.49 7.09 -10.98
N GLN A 86 38.80 6.65 -9.76
CA GLN A 86 39.56 5.41 -9.55
C GLN A 86 38.60 4.29 -9.18
N ASN A 87 38.61 3.23 -9.98
CA ASN A 87 37.77 2.07 -9.76
C ASN A 87 38.31 1.21 -8.61
N ILE A 88 37.70 1.33 -7.42
CA ILE A 88 38.01 0.51 -6.23
C ILE A 88 37.10 -0.72 -6.10
N SER A 89 36.28 -1.04 -7.11
CA SER A 89 35.27 -2.11 -7.02
C SER A 89 35.89 -3.49 -6.80
N ALA A 90 37.04 -3.77 -7.43
CA ALA A 90 37.77 -5.02 -7.23
C ALA A 90 38.22 -5.21 -5.77
N LEU A 91 38.82 -4.17 -5.16
CA LEU A 91 39.24 -4.18 -3.75
C LEU A 91 38.02 -4.37 -2.82
N ALA A 92 36.92 -3.67 -3.09
CA ALA A 92 35.68 -3.79 -2.31
C ALA A 92 35.05 -5.19 -2.40
N SER A 93 35.12 -5.82 -3.59
CA SER A 93 34.66 -7.20 -3.79
C SER A 93 35.47 -8.20 -2.98
N VAL A 94 36.81 -8.12 -3.04
CA VAL A 94 37.70 -9.00 -2.24
C VAL A 94 37.47 -8.78 -0.74
N ALA A 95 37.35 -7.52 -0.30
CA ALA A 95 37.03 -7.19 1.10
C ALA A 95 35.70 -7.79 1.56
N THR A 96 34.69 -7.78 0.69
CA THR A 96 33.38 -8.39 0.98
C THR A 96 33.49 -9.90 1.10
N THR A 97 34.22 -10.56 0.20
CA THR A 97 34.47 -12.01 0.28
C THR A 97 35.19 -12.39 1.57
N VAL A 98 36.25 -11.67 1.94
CA VAL A 98 36.98 -11.89 3.21
C VAL A 98 36.04 -11.75 4.41
N ARG A 99 35.16 -10.74 4.40
CA ARG A 99 34.17 -10.55 5.47
C ARG A 99 33.19 -11.71 5.55
N VAL A 100 32.68 -12.21 4.42
CA VAL A 100 31.76 -13.36 4.37
C VAL A 100 32.44 -14.63 4.87
N LEU A 101 33.68 -14.91 4.43
CA LEU A 101 34.46 -16.07 4.88
C LEU A 101 34.68 -16.03 6.40
N ASN A 102 35.08 -14.88 6.95
CA ASN A 102 35.28 -14.72 8.40
C ASN A 102 33.97 -14.83 9.17
N ALA A 103 32.87 -14.27 8.68
CA ALA A 103 31.56 -14.38 9.31
C ALA A 103 31.09 -15.85 9.37
N PHE A 104 31.23 -16.59 8.27
CA PHE A 104 30.92 -18.02 8.24
C PHE A 104 31.83 -18.80 9.19
N ASN A 105 33.11 -18.45 9.26
CA ASN A 105 34.05 -19.09 10.17
C ASN A 105 33.70 -18.84 11.65
N CYS A 106 33.27 -17.64 12.01
CA CYS A 106 32.77 -17.37 13.36
C CYS A 106 31.61 -18.30 13.74
N VAL A 107 30.72 -18.64 12.81
CA VAL A 107 29.64 -19.61 13.05
C VAL A 107 30.21 -21.02 13.31
N LEU A 108 31.22 -21.45 12.54
CA LEU A 108 31.89 -22.74 12.77
C LEU A 108 32.62 -22.78 14.12
N LEU A 109 33.33 -21.71 14.49
CA LEU A 109 33.99 -21.58 15.80
C LEU A 109 32.98 -21.64 16.96
N TRP A 110 31.83 -20.99 16.80
CA TRP A 110 30.75 -21.09 17.78
C TRP A 110 30.20 -22.52 17.86
N GLY A 111 30.01 -23.17 16.70
CA GLY A 111 29.64 -24.58 16.62
C GLY A 111 30.64 -25.49 17.36
N LYS A 112 31.95 -25.22 17.26
CA LYS A 112 33.01 -25.96 17.96
C LYS A 112 32.86 -25.92 19.48
N VAL A 113 32.25 -24.88 20.06
CA VAL A 113 31.97 -24.84 21.52
C VAL A 113 31.15 -26.05 21.95
N THR A 114 30.26 -26.58 21.10
CA THR A 114 29.46 -27.76 21.42
C THR A 114 30.29 -29.05 21.59
N LYS A 115 31.46 -29.15 20.91
CA LYS A 115 32.44 -30.23 21.12
C LYS A 115 32.92 -30.25 22.57
N TYR A 116 33.23 -29.08 23.14
CA TYR A 116 33.70 -28.94 24.52
C TYR A 116 32.59 -29.12 25.56
N LEU A 117 31.34 -28.79 25.22
CA LEU A 117 30.20 -28.99 26.13
C LEU A 117 29.83 -30.47 26.31
N ARG A 118 30.33 -31.38 25.47
CA ARG A 118 30.09 -32.84 25.56
C ARG A 118 30.55 -33.46 26.89
N HIS A 119 31.44 -32.80 27.64
CA HIS A 119 31.86 -33.26 28.96
C HIS A 119 30.76 -33.13 30.03
N LEU A 120 29.76 -32.28 29.81
CA LEU A 120 28.63 -32.13 30.72
C LEU A 120 27.65 -33.31 30.53
N PRO A 121 27.29 -34.06 31.59
CA PRO A 121 26.46 -35.26 31.47
C PRO A 121 25.09 -35.03 30.80
N LEU A 122 24.46 -33.89 31.09
CA LEU A 122 23.17 -33.51 30.50
C LEU A 122 23.29 -33.27 28.98
N VAL A 123 24.33 -32.53 28.56
CA VAL A 123 24.58 -32.21 27.15
C VAL A 123 24.96 -33.48 26.38
N LYS A 124 25.75 -34.37 26.98
CA LYS A 124 26.11 -35.66 26.39
C LYS A 124 24.87 -36.50 26.04
N GLY A 125 23.87 -36.53 26.93
CA GLY A 125 22.59 -37.18 26.67
C GLY A 125 21.85 -36.57 25.48
N LEU A 126 21.74 -35.24 25.44
CA LEU A 126 21.10 -34.52 24.33
C LEU A 126 21.80 -34.77 22.99
N ILE A 127 23.13 -34.67 22.95
CA ILE A 127 23.93 -34.92 21.74
C ILE A 127 23.69 -36.34 21.23
N ARG A 128 23.65 -37.35 22.12
CA ARG A 128 23.37 -38.74 21.73
C ARG A 128 21.96 -38.88 21.13
N THR A 129 20.95 -38.24 21.73
CA THR A 129 19.59 -38.24 21.19
C THR A 129 19.54 -37.60 19.80
N VAL A 130 20.23 -36.48 19.60
CA VAL A 130 20.32 -35.82 18.30
C VAL A 130 20.99 -36.72 17.26
N TRP A 131 22.12 -37.36 17.58
CA TRP A 131 22.80 -38.29 16.67
C TRP A 131 21.93 -39.50 16.32
N ASN A 132 21.24 -40.09 17.29
CA ASN A 132 20.31 -41.18 17.01
C ASN A 132 19.13 -40.72 16.12
N ALA A 133 18.71 -39.45 16.22
CA ALA A 133 17.68 -38.90 15.35
C ALA A 133 18.19 -38.64 13.92
N PHE A 134 19.49 -38.40 13.73
CA PHE A 134 20.08 -38.19 12.41
C PHE A 134 19.90 -39.39 11.47
N ASP A 135 19.90 -40.61 12.00
CA ASP A 135 19.68 -41.85 11.22
C ASP A 135 18.32 -41.86 10.50
N LEU A 136 17.29 -41.26 11.11
CA LEU A 136 15.96 -41.10 10.50
C LEU A 136 15.82 -39.77 9.75
N PHE A 137 16.47 -38.72 10.24
CA PHE A 137 16.38 -37.39 9.66
C PHE A 137 17.04 -37.30 8.29
N VAL A 138 18.19 -37.93 8.05
CA VAL A 138 18.89 -37.82 6.75
C VAL A 138 18.08 -38.42 5.60
N PRO A 139 17.53 -39.66 5.68
CA PRO A 139 16.65 -40.19 4.65
C PRO A 139 15.40 -39.32 4.42
N PHE A 140 14.79 -38.82 5.50
CA PHE A 140 13.67 -37.89 5.41
C PHE A 140 14.06 -36.60 4.67
N LEU A 141 15.19 -35.99 5.03
CA LEU A 141 15.70 -34.78 4.40
C LEU A 141 15.93 -34.99 2.90
N ILE A 142 16.46 -36.15 2.49
CA ILE A 142 16.63 -36.48 1.07
C ILE A 142 15.28 -36.53 0.35
N MET A 143 14.28 -37.26 0.90
CA MET A 143 12.95 -37.33 0.32
C MET A 143 12.27 -35.95 0.23
N PHE A 144 12.41 -35.15 1.30
CA PHE A 144 11.93 -33.78 1.35
C PHE A 144 12.59 -32.90 0.29
N CYS A 145 13.92 -32.95 0.16
CA CYS A 145 14.66 -32.20 -0.85
C CYS A 145 14.24 -32.57 -2.26
N VAL A 146 14.01 -33.85 -2.56
CA VAL A 146 13.51 -34.29 -3.88
C VAL A 146 12.13 -33.69 -4.18
N GLY A 147 11.21 -33.74 -3.21
CA GLY A 147 9.89 -33.12 -3.34
C GLY A 147 9.98 -31.60 -3.54
N MET A 148 10.78 -30.93 -2.71
CA MET A 148 11.01 -29.49 -2.77
C MET A 148 11.60 -29.06 -4.12
N VAL A 149 12.63 -29.76 -4.61
CA VAL A 149 13.22 -29.49 -5.93
C VAL A 149 12.21 -29.69 -7.05
N GLY A 150 11.34 -30.70 -6.95
CA GLY A 150 10.22 -30.88 -7.87
C GLY A 150 9.29 -29.66 -7.93
N PHE A 151 8.91 -29.11 -6.78
CA PHE A 151 8.10 -27.87 -6.73
C PHE A 151 8.87 -26.66 -7.24
N VAL A 152 10.13 -26.47 -6.84
CA VAL A 152 10.97 -25.36 -7.34
C VAL A 152 11.02 -25.36 -8.86
N MET A 153 11.20 -26.52 -9.48
CA MET A 153 11.18 -26.64 -10.94
C MET A 153 9.79 -26.36 -11.52
N ALA A 154 8.72 -26.89 -10.93
CA ALA A 154 7.36 -26.66 -11.40
C ALA A 154 6.97 -25.16 -11.35
N PHE A 155 7.31 -24.46 -10.26
CA PHE A 155 7.05 -23.02 -10.12
C PHE A 155 7.94 -22.19 -11.04
N ASN A 156 9.23 -22.53 -11.17
CA ASN A 156 10.15 -21.84 -12.06
C ASN A 156 9.74 -21.98 -13.55
N VAL A 157 9.41 -23.19 -13.99
CA VAL A 157 8.98 -23.44 -15.38
C VAL A 157 7.59 -22.86 -15.65
N GLY A 158 6.66 -22.98 -14.70
CA GLY A 158 5.27 -22.53 -14.87
C GLY A 158 5.09 -21.02 -14.82
N PHE A 159 5.93 -20.30 -14.04
CA PHE A 159 5.69 -18.89 -13.71
C PHE A 159 6.95 -18.01 -13.77
N GLY A 160 8.12 -18.54 -14.10
CA GLY A 160 9.38 -17.78 -14.07
C GLY A 160 9.46 -16.64 -15.08
N ASP A 161 8.63 -16.64 -16.13
CA ASP A 161 8.53 -15.55 -17.10
C ASP A 161 7.56 -14.44 -16.65
N LYS A 162 6.71 -14.70 -15.65
CA LYS A 162 5.69 -13.76 -15.13
C LYS A 162 6.02 -13.22 -13.75
N VAL A 163 6.66 -14.02 -12.90
CA VAL A 163 7.00 -13.68 -11.51
C VAL A 163 8.53 -13.63 -11.38
N ALA A 164 9.08 -12.44 -11.11
CA ALA A 164 10.52 -12.21 -11.11
C ALA A 164 11.26 -13.06 -10.06
N GLU A 165 10.65 -13.29 -8.90
CA GLU A 165 11.18 -14.14 -7.83
C GLU A 165 11.25 -15.62 -8.24
N LEU A 166 10.44 -16.03 -9.22
CA LEU A 166 10.43 -17.38 -9.77
C LEU A 166 11.27 -17.51 -11.04
N SER A 167 11.98 -16.45 -11.47
CA SER A 167 12.70 -16.41 -12.75
C SER A 167 13.87 -17.39 -12.86
N ASN A 168 14.53 -17.70 -11.75
CA ASN A 168 15.63 -18.65 -11.72
C ASN A 168 15.47 -19.66 -10.58
N PHE A 169 16.14 -20.80 -10.71
CA PHE A 169 16.02 -21.91 -9.75
C PHE A 169 16.37 -21.47 -8.32
N SER A 170 17.44 -20.68 -8.14
CA SER A 170 17.90 -20.27 -6.80
C SER A 170 16.90 -19.33 -6.11
N THR A 171 16.37 -18.33 -6.82
CA THR A 171 15.36 -17.43 -6.27
C THR A 171 14.05 -18.16 -6.01
N SER A 172 13.67 -19.13 -6.85
CA SER A 172 12.52 -20.01 -6.63
C SER A 172 12.66 -20.87 -5.36
N VAL A 173 13.86 -21.40 -5.06
CA VAL A 173 14.13 -22.09 -3.77
C VAL A 173 13.87 -21.15 -2.61
N VAL A 174 14.43 -19.93 -2.64
CA VAL A 174 14.26 -18.94 -1.57
C VAL A 174 12.79 -18.54 -1.43
N TYR A 175 12.11 -18.30 -2.55
CA TYR A 175 10.70 -17.92 -2.59
C TYR A 175 9.80 -18.99 -1.96
N LEU A 176 9.98 -20.26 -2.32
CA LEU A 176 9.22 -21.36 -1.75
C LEU A 176 9.59 -21.66 -0.28
N CYS A 177 10.86 -21.50 0.12
CA CYS A 177 11.25 -21.56 1.53
C CYS A 177 10.58 -20.45 2.37
N ARG A 178 10.48 -19.23 1.82
CA ARG A 178 9.75 -18.13 2.48
C ARG A 178 8.24 -18.39 2.50
N ALA A 179 7.68 -18.96 1.43
CA ALA A 179 6.28 -19.37 1.40
C ALA A 179 5.98 -20.48 2.43
N PHE A 180 6.93 -21.40 2.65
CA PHE A 180 6.86 -22.41 3.71
C PHE A 180 6.84 -21.76 5.10
N LEU A 181 7.62 -20.71 5.32
CA LEU A 181 7.60 -19.89 6.54
C LEU A 181 6.39 -18.92 6.63
N LYS A 182 5.49 -18.93 5.63
CA LYS A 182 4.37 -17.99 5.48
C LYS A 182 4.77 -16.51 5.39
N ASP A 183 5.99 -16.24 4.93
CA ASP A 183 6.52 -14.88 4.73
C ASP A 183 6.26 -14.33 3.32
N VAL A 184 5.81 -15.17 2.40
CA VAL A 184 5.53 -14.82 1.00
C VAL A 184 4.13 -15.26 0.60
N GLN A 185 3.43 -14.40 -0.13
CA GLN A 185 2.09 -14.68 -0.67
C GLN A 185 2.21 -15.40 -2.01
N LEU A 186 1.56 -16.56 -2.14
CA LEU A 186 1.52 -17.33 -3.39
C LEU A 186 0.43 -16.85 -4.38
N MET A 187 -0.30 -15.78 -4.04
CA MET A 187 -1.39 -15.27 -4.88
C MET A 187 -0.99 -14.89 -6.30
N PRO A 188 0.18 -14.27 -6.58
CA PRO A 188 0.57 -13.96 -7.96
C PRO A 188 0.54 -15.18 -8.89
N VAL A 189 0.86 -16.37 -8.36
CA VAL A 189 0.84 -17.64 -9.10
C VAL A 189 -0.60 -18.07 -9.44
N TYR A 190 -1.53 -17.85 -8.51
CA TYR A 190 -2.96 -18.07 -8.72
C TYR A 190 -3.52 -17.09 -9.76
N ASP A 191 -3.19 -15.79 -9.64
CA ASP A 191 -3.73 -14.75 -10.51
C ASP A 191 -3.33 -14.94 -11.99
N ILE A 192 -2.15 -15.50 -12.25
CA ILE A 192 -1.67 -15.79 -13.61
C ILE A 192 -2.42 -16.98 -14.24
N THR A 193 -2.50 -18.11 -13.54
CA THR A 193 -3.26 -19.29 -14.01
C THR A 193 -4.03 -19.92 -12.85
N PRO A 194 -5.29 -19.52 -12.61
CA PRO A 194 -6.01 -19.89 -11.39
C PRO A 194 -6.07 -21.39 -11.11
N LEU A 195 -6.39 -22.20 -12.13
CA LEU A 195 -6.52 -23.64 -11.97
C LEU A 195 -5.17 -24.33 -11.68
N PHE A 196 -4.16 -24.03 -12.50
CA PHE A 196 -2.84 -24.65 -12.39
C PHE A 196 -2.08 -24.15 -11.16
N GLY A 197 -2.10 -22.84 -10.91
CA GLY A 197 -1.52 -22.19 -9.75
C GLY A 197 -2.15 -22.68 -8.44
N ALA A 198 -3.49 -22.70 -8.33
CA ALA A 198 -4.16 -23.27 -7.16
C ALA A 198 -3.77 -24.73 -6.93
N GLY A 199 -3.71 -25.54 -7.99
CA GLY A 199 -3.30 -26.94 -7.92
C GLY A 199 -1.89 -27.10 -7.39
N LEU A 200 -0.92 -26.33 -7.90
CA LEU A 200 0.47 -26.37 -7.43
C LEU A 200 0.63 -25.88 -6.00
N ILE A 201 -0.04 -24.78 -5.63
CA ILE A 201 -0.03 -24.24 -4.26
C ILE A 201 -0.59 -25.28 -3.28
N LEU A 202 -1.72 -25.89 -3.62
CA LEU A 202 -2.35 -26.93 -2.82
C LEU A 202 -1.43 -28.15 -2.67
N LEU A 203 -0.87 -28.65 -3.78
CA LEU A 203 0.04 -29.79 -3.75
C LEU A 203 1.32 -29.49 -2.96
N PHE A 204 1.85 -28.26 -3.05
CA PHE A 204 3.01 -27.81 -2.29
C PHE A 204 2.72 -27.85 -0.79
N TYR A 205 1.66 -27.17 -0.33
CA TYR A 205 1.30 -27.19 1.10
C TYR A 205 0.95 -28.58 1.60
N LEU A 206 0.30 -29.40 0.78
CA LEU A 206 0.02 -30.78 1.15
C LEU A 206 1.26 -31.63 1.23
N ASN A 207 2.25 -31.47 0.34
CA ASN A 207 3.53 -32.16 0.49
C ASN A 207 4.23 -31.75 1.80
N MET A 208 4.17 -30.47 2.16
CA MET A 208 4.74 -29.96 3.41
C MET A 208 4.01 -30.47 4.66
N ILE A 209 2.68 -30.57 4.62
CA ILE A 209 1.86 -31.05 5.74
C ILE A 209 1.90 -32.58 5.84
N ALA A 210 1.78 -33.30 4.73
CA ALA A 210 1.79 -34.76 4.69
C ALA A 210 3.16 -35.34 5.07
N ALA A 211 4.24 -34.57 4.95
CA ALA A 211 5.53 -34.95 5.53
C ALA A 211 5.48 -35.14 7.07
N ARG A 212 4.49 -34.55 7.76
CA ARG A 212 4.30 -34.68 9.21
C ARG A 212 3.62 -36.00 9.60
N ASP A 213 2.63 -36.42 8.82
CA ASP A 213 1.83 -37.62 9.08
C ASP A 213 1.89 -38.50 7.83
N LEU A 214 2.90 -39.38 7.74
CA LEU A 214 3.06 -40.34 6.64
C LEU A 214 1.74 -41.09 6.42
N PRO A 215 0.99 -40.80 5.34
CA PRO A 215 -0.27 -41.47 5.10
C PRO A 215 0.03 -42.93 4.80
N ASP A 216 -0.78 -43.83 5.33
CA ASP A 216 -0.86 -45.19 4.80
C ASP A 216 -0.98 -45.09 3.27
N PRO A 217 -0.02 -45.61 2.48
CA PRO A 217 0.03 -45.42 1.02
C PRO A 217 -1.19 -46.00 0.30
N ARG A 218 -2.04 -46.76 1.02
CA ARG A 218 -3.30 -47.31 0.52
C ARG A 218 -4.45 -46.32 0.56
N LYS A 219 -4.33 -45.20 1.28
CA LYS A 219 -5.42 -44.25 1.42
C LYS A 219 -5.38 -43.22 0.27
N PRO A 220 -6.53 -42.93 -0.36
CA PRO A 220 -6.57 -41.94 -1.42
C PRO A 220 -6.20 -40.56 -0.88
N PHE A 221 -5.52 -39.75 -1.69
CA PHE A 221 -5.06 -38.39 -1.37
C PHE A 221 -6.09 -37.52 -0.64
N TRP A 222 -7.37 -37.57 -1.04
CA TRP A 222 -8.46 -36.82 -0.42
C TRP A 222 -8.67 -37.14 1.06
N SER A 223 -8.24 -38.31 1.53
CA SER A 223 -8.30 -38.68 2.94
C SER A 223 -7.36 -37.85 3.82
N ALA A 224 -6.21 -37.42 3.29
CA ALA A 224 -5.25 -36.56 4.00
C ALA A 224 -5.80 -35.14 4.16
N LEU A 225 -6.43 -34.61 3.10
CA LEU A 225 -7.19 -33.35 3.18
C LEU A 225 -8.33 -33.46 4.21
N ALA A 226 -9.04 -34.57 4.20
CA ALA A 226 -10.15 -34.81 5.11
C ALA A 226 -9.75 -35.20 6.54
N SER A 227 -8.46 -35.32 6.83
CA SER A 227 -7.92 -35.44 8.20
C SER A 227 -7.45 -34.10 8.77
N LEU A 228 -7.39 -33.05 7.96
CA LEU A 228 -7.07 -31.72 8.45
C LEU A 228 -8.20 -31.20 9.34
N GLY A 229 -7.84 -30.48 10.40
CA GLY A 229 -8.83 -29.77 11.22
C GLY A 229 -9.61 -28.76 10.38
N PRO A 230 -10.87 -28.47 10.75
CA PRO A 230 -11.78 -27.63 9.97
C PRO A 230 -11.19 -26.25 9.64
N ASP A 231 -10.57 -25.62 10.63
CA ASP A 231 -9.92 -24.32 10.51
C ASP A 231 -8.79 -24.33 9.46
N LEU A 232 -7.92 -25.35 9.50
CA LEU A 232 -6.78 -25.46 8.60
C LEU A 232 -7.21 -25.79 7.17
N LEU A 233 -8.19 -26.68 7.02
CA LEU A 233 -8.73 -27.02 5.69
C LEU A 233 -9.30 -25.76 5.04
N VAL A 234 -10.13 -25.02 5.77
CA VAL A 234 -10.80 -23.85 5.22
C VAL A 234 -9.83 -22.67 5.03
N GLU A 235 -8.79 -22.55 5.87
CA GLU A 235 -7.64 -21.67 5.60
C GLU A 235 -6.96 -22.01 4.26
N ILE A 236 -6.69 -23.30 3.99
CA ILE A 236 -6.07 -23.73 2.73
C ILE A 236 -6.97 -23.41 1.54
N LEU A 237 -8.27 -23.74 1.63
CA LEU A 237 -9.23 -23.49 0.55
C LEU A 237 -9.41 -22.00 0.25
N SER A 238 -9.29 -21.16 1.27
CA SER A 238 -9.43 -19.71 1.11
C SER A 238 -8.21 -19.03 0.50
N TYR A 239 -7.03 -19.67 0.52
CA TYR A 239 -5.92 -19.28 -0.35
C TYR A 239 -6.18 -19.58 -1.83
N ILE A 240 -7.11 -20.48 -2.15
CA ILE A 240 -7.50 -20.77 -3.53
C ILE A 240 -8.60 -19.82 -4.00
N THR A 241 -9.55 -19.49 -3.13
CA THR A 241 -10.62 -18.55 -3.49
C THR A 241 -11.19 -17.89 -2.25
N HIS A 242 -11.34 -16.57 -2.32
CA HIS A 242 -11.98 -15.78 -1.28
C HIS A 242 -13.51 -15.82 -1.38
N SER A 243 -14.07 -16.36 -2.48
CA SER A 243 -15.52 -16.36 -2.64
C SER A 243 -16.16 -17.49 -1.86
N SER A 244 -17.22 -17.19 -1.10
CA SER A 244 -17.98 -18.22 -0.39
C SER A 244 -18.57 -19.26 -1.35
N ARG A 245 -18.88 -18.87 -2.60
CA ARG A 245 -19.35 -19.79 -3.65
C ARG A 245 -18.21 -20.69 -4.12
N GLY A 246 -17.03 -20.12 -4.34
CA GLY A 246 -15.81 -20.87 -4.68
C GLY A 246 -15.46 -21.89 -3.60
N ILE A 247 -15.42 -21.47 -2.33
CA ILE A 247 -15.17 -22.35 -1.18
C ILE A 247 -16.21 -23.48 -1.12
N SER A 248 -17.49 -23.15 -1.30
CA SER A 248 -18.59 -24.14 -1.28
C SER A 248 -18.47 -25.18 -2.41
N SER A 249 -17.90 -24.81 -3.55
CA SER A 249 -17.74 -25.73 -4.69
C SER A 249 -16.78 -26.88 -4.38
N PHE A 250 -15.81 -26.69 -3.47
CA PHE A 250 -14.92 -27.75 -3.00
C PHE A 250 -15.65 -28.86 -2.23
N GLY A 251 -16.86 -28.59 -1.71
CA GLY A 251 -17.70 -29.63 -1.12
C GLY A 251 -18.01 -30.77 -2.12
N ALA A 252 -18.07 -30.48 -3.42
CA ALA A 252 -18.31 -31.47 -4.44
C ALA A 252 -17.18 -32.52 -4.56
N LEU A 253 -15.97 -32.21 -4.07
CA LEU A 253 -14.83 -33.14 -4.13
C LEU A 253 -14.97 -34.32 -3.16
N CYS A 254 -15.55 -34.10 -1.97
CA CYS A 254 -15.72 -35.15 -0.97
C CYS A 254 -16.76 -34.78 0.10
N GLN A 255 -17.53 -35.79 0.56
CA GLN A 255 -18.52 -35.64 1.64
C GLN A 255 -17.93 -35.09 2.94
N ARG A 256 -16.68 -35.44 3.28
CA ARG A 256 -16.03 -34.91 4.50
C ARG A 256 -15.74 -33.42 4.41
N ILE A 257 -15.27 -32.94 3.26
CA ILE A 257 -15.08 -31.50 3.01
C ILE A 257 -16.42 -30.79 3.11
N THR A 258 -17.48 -31.37 2.55
CA THR A 258 -18.84 -30.85 2.72
C THR A 258 -19.23 -30.76 4.19
N GLY A 259 -18.95 -31.79 5.00
CA GLY A 259 -19.21 -31.78 6.44
C GLY A 259 -18.47 -30.66 7.16
N THR A 260 -17.17 -30.49 6.90
CA THR A 260 -16.37 -29.38 7.44
C THR A 260 -16.90 -28.01 7.01
N LEU A 261 -17.31 -27.86 5.75
CA LEU A 261 -17.91 -26.62 5.25
C LEU A 261 -19.33 -26.38 5.77
N GLN A 262 -19.94 -27.34 6.45
CA GLN A 262 -21.19 -27.15 7.20
C GLN A 262 -20.94 -26.74 8.66
N GLU A 263 -19.71 -26.85 9.17
CA GLU A 263 -19.37 -26.42 10.52
C GLU A 263 -19.25 -24.90 10.63
N ASP A 264 -19.98 -24.31 11.57
CA ASP A 264 -19.94 -22.88 11.85
C ASP A 264 -18.55 -22.39 12.30
N SER A 265 -17.79 -23.22 13.00
CA SER A 265 -16.42 -22.92 13.45
C SER A 265 -15.51 -22.54 12.29
N ALA A 266 -15.59 -23.27 11.18
CA ALA A 266 -14.75 -23.05 10.02
C ALA A 266 -15.03 -21.68 9.35
N TRP A 267 -16.30 -21.31 9.23
CA TRP A 267 -16.69 -19.99 8.70
C TRP A 267 -16.37 -18.85 9.67
N ARG A 268 -16.48 -19.07 10.99
CA ARG A 268 -16.04 -18.07 12.00
C ARG A 268 -14.53 -17.87 11.94
N HIS A 269 -13.77 -18.96 11.76
CA HIS A 269 -12.33 -18.89 11.55
C HIS A 269 -12.01 -18.03 10.32
N LEU A 270 -12.70 -18.26 9.21
CA LEU A 270 -12.56 -17.43 8.02
C LEU A 270 -12.91 -15.95 8.25
N CYS A 271 -14.01 -15.66 8.95
CA CYS A 271 -14.39 -14.29 9.28
C CYS A 271 -13.26 -13.57 10.03
N ARG A 272 -12.76 -14.20 11.10
CA ARG A 272 -11.68 -13.64 11.92
C ARG A 272 -10.39 -13.46 11.13
N LYS A 273 -10.05 -14.44 10.27
CA LYS A 273 -8.77 -14.47 9.57
C LYS A 273 -8.72 -13.56 8.34
N TYR A 274 -9.75 -13.58 7.50
CA TYR A 274 -9.77 -12.84 6.22
C TYR A 274 -10.31 -11.43 6.37
N TRP A 275 -11.37 -11.28 7.15
CA TRP A 275 -12.07 -10.01 7.29
C TRP A 275 -11.64 -9.26 8.55
N HIS A 276 -10.59 -9.74 9.24
CA HIS A 276 -10.10 -9.19 10.52
C HIS A 276 -11.23 -8.86 11.50
N SER A 277 -12.29 -9.67 11.48
CA SER A 277 -13.48 -9.41 12.25
C SER A 277 -13.21 -9.77 13.71
N THR A 278 -12.77 -8.79 14.50
CA THR A 278 -12.60 -8.97 15.94
C THR A 278 -13.95 -9.26 16.58
N ASP A 279 -13.97 -10.05 17.66
CA ASP A 279 -15.22 -10.33 18.37
C ASP A 279 -15.89 -9.04 18.87
N ALA A 280 -15.10 -8.00 19.18
CA ALA A 280 -15.59 -6.66 19.51
C ALA A 280 -16.36 -6.00 18.36
N ARG A 281 -15.84 -6.11 17.12
CA ARG A 281 -16.50 -5.58 15.92
C ARG A 281 -17.70 -6.42 15.49
N LEU A 282 -17.68 -7.72 15.81
CA LEU A 282 -18.75 -8.66 15.51
C LEU A 282 -19.88 -8.69 16.53
N LYS A 283 -19.66 -8.13 17.73
CA LYS A 283 -20.60 -8.20 18.86
C LYS A 283 -22.01 -7.74 18.50
N ASP A 284 -22.11 -6.76 17.62
CA ASP A 284 -23.34 -6.07 17.29
C ASP A 284 -23.90 -6.49 15.92
N TRP A 285 -23.38 -7.56 15.31
CA TRP A 285 -23.94 -8.05 14.06
C TRP A 285 -25.33 -8.68 14.27
N PRO A 286 -26.23 -8.58 13.27
CA PRO A 286 -27.48 -9.35 13.31
C PRO A 286 -27.14 -10.83 13.53
N ALA A 287 -28.10 -11.57 14.08
CA ALA A 287 -27.96 -13.00 14.36
C ALA A 287 -27.87 -13.81 13.04
N LEU A 288 -26.73 -13.67 12.35
CA LEU A 288 -26.37 -14.40 11.14
C LEU A 288 -25.64 -15.68 11.56
N SER A 289 -25.88 -16.76 10.82
CA SER A 289 -25.01 -17.92 10.83
C SER A 289 -23.58 -17.51 10.47
N ALA A 290 -22.57 -18.29 10.87
CA ALA A 290 -21.18 -17.97 10.53
C ALA A 290 -20.95 -17.86 9.02
N ARG A 291 -21.66 -18.68 8.24
CA ARG A 291 -21.64 -18.64 6.77
C ARG A 291 -22.37 -17.43 6.21
N GLY A 292 -23.49 -17.03 6.81
CA GLY A 292 -24.21 -15.80 6.48
C GLY A 292 -23.35 -14.58 6.74
N LEU A 293 -22.70 -14.52 7.90
CA LEU A 293 -21.75 -13.46 8.26
C LEU A 293 -20.61 -13.38 7.24
N TYR A 294 -19.99 -14.50 6.87
CA TYR A 294 -18.92 -14.50 5.87
C TYR A 294 -19.40 -13.94 4.52
N ARG A 295 -20.60 -14.33 4.07
CA ARG A 295 -21.19 -13.80 2.83
C ARG A 295 -21.54 -12.32 2.91
N ALA A 296 -22.03 -11.86 4.06
CA ALA A 296 -22.27 -10.46 4.29
C ALA A 296 -20.96 -9.66 4.25
N LEU A 297 -19.90 -10.16 4.90
CA LEU A 297 -18.57 -9.55 4.85
C LEU A 297 -18.00 -9.54 3.43
N GLU A 298 -18.08 -10.67 2.71
CA GLU A 298 -17.68 -10.80 1.30
C GLU A 298 -18.35 -9.72 0.41
N GLN A 299 -19.64 -9.48 0.63
CA GLN A 299 -20.41 -8.52 -0.17
C GLN A 299 -20.17 -7.05 0.24
N TRP A 300 -20.15 -6.76 1.54
CA TRP A 300 -20.26 -5.38 2.05
C TRP A 300 -18.94 -4.79 2.53
N MET A 301 -18.02 -5.63 3.02
CA MET A 301 -16.74 -5.15 3.56
C MET A 301 -15.84 -4.50 2.50
N PRO A 302 -15.78 -5.00 1.24
CA PRO A 302 -15.09 -4.28 0.16
C PRO A 302 -15.64 -2.88 -0.11
N LEU A 303 -16.87 -2.57 0.34
CA LEU A 303 -17.48 -1.25 0.17
C LEU A 303 -17.10 -0.27 1.28
N GLU A 304 -16.46 -0.69 2.38
CA GLU A 304 -16.13 0.21 3.49
C GLU A 304 -14.98 1.17 3.20
N GLY A 305 -15.25 2.47 3.18
CA GLY A 305 -14.22 3.46 2.93
C GLY A 305 -14.81 4.85 2.80
N PHE A 306 -13.96 5.77 2.38
CA PHE A 306 -14.39 7.12 2.06
C PHE A 306 -14.81 7.19 0.60
N TYR A 307 -15.89 7.90 0.35
CA TYR A 307 -16.44 8.18 -0.95
C TYR A 307 -16.61 9.68 -1.09
N VAL A 308 -16.71 10.15 -2.32
CA VAL A 308 -17.17 11.50 -2.63
C VAL A 308 -18.49 11.42 -3.38
N LEU A 309 -19.44 12.24 -2.96
CA LEU A 309 -20.74 12.34 -3.58
C LEU A 309 -20.63 13.14 -4.88
N SER A 310 -20.64 12.43 -6.01
CA SER A 310 -20.30 13.00 -7.32
C SER A 310 -21.32 14.00 -7.86
N CYS A 311 -22.60 13.87 -7.46
CA CYS A 311 -23.64 14.84 -7.78
C CYS A 311 -23.44 16.20 -7.10
N ALA A 312 -22.57 16.29 -6.08
CA ALA A 312 -22.17 17.56 -5.45
C ALA A 312 -21.00 18.24 -6.18
N PHE A 313 -20.57 17.75 -7.35
CA PHE A 313 -19.52 18.38 -8.14
C PHE A 313 -19.91 19.82 -8.55
N PRO A 314 -19.00 20.82 -8.42
CA PRO A 314 -17.55 20.69 -8.26
C PRO A 314 -17.02 20.60 -6.82
N TRP A 315 -17.86 20.73 -5.79
CA TRP A 315 -17.38 20.74 -4.41
C TRP A 315 -17.25 19.35 -3.83
N GLY A 316 -18.15 18.43 -4.15
CA GLY A 316 -18.18 17.13 -3.51
C GLY A 316 -18.63 17.18 -2.05
N LEU A 317 -19.11 16.06 -1.56
CA LEU A 317 -19.32 15.82 -0.13
C LEU A 317 -18.64 14.51 0.22
N LEU A 318 -17.76 14.54 1.22
CA LEU A 318 -17.12 13.33 1.73
C LEU A 318 -18.18 12.47 2.42
N ALA A 319 -18.32 11.22 1.99
CA ALA A 319 -19.15 10.22 2.63
C ALA A 319 -18.26 9.11 3.19
N LEU A 320 -18.60 8.62 4.38
CA LEU A 320 -18.00 7.45 4.99
C LEU A 320 -19.00 6.31 4.92
N LEU A 321 -18.63 5.22 4.25
CA LEU A 321 -19.32 3.94 4.31
C LEU A 321 -18.56 3.04 5.27
N ARG A 322 -19.24 2.55 6.31
CA ARG A 322 -18.64 1.65 7.29
C ARG A 322 -19.67 0.67 7.81
N ILE A 323 -19.20 -0.49 8.24
CA ILE A 323 -20.01 -1.46 8.95
C ILE A 323 -19.95 -1.14 10.43
N ALA A 324 -21.09 -0.74 10.97
CA ALA A 324 -21.29 -0.45 12.39
C ALA A 324 -22.55 -1.17 12.83
N GLU A 325 -22.51 -1.81 14.00
CA GLU A 325 -23.68 -2.50 14.57
C GLU A 325 -24.37 -3.47 13.60
N GLY A 326 -23.56 -4.19 12.80
CA GLY A 326 -24.09 -5.17 11.85
C GLY A 326 -24.83 -4.61 10.64
N ARG A 327 -24.82 -3.29 10.47
CA ARG A 327 -25.38 -2.58 9.31
C ARG A 327 -24.24 -1.93 8.52
N LEU A 328 -24.40 -1.85 7.20
CA LEU A 328 -23.55 -0.94 6.42
C LEU A 328 -24.18 0.45 6.48
N GLU A 329 -23.55 1.35 7.22
CA GLU A 329 -23.99 2.73 7.40
C GLU A 329 -23.19 3.64 6.48
N ALA A 330 -23.88 4.56 5.82
CA ALA A 330 -23.28 5.62 5.03
C ALA A 330 -23.66 6.97 5.62
N SER A 331 -22.67 7.81 5.88
CA SER A 331 -22.88 9.16 6.40
C SER A 331 -22.01 10.18 5.66
N VAL A 332 -22.56 11.36 5.37
CA VAL A 332 -21.75 12.51 4.96
C VAL A 332 -20.99 13.04 6.16
N VAL A 333 -19.69 13.25 5.99
CA VAL A 333 -18.79 13.76 7.03
C VAL A 333 -18.53 15.25 6.77
N ARG A 334 -18.85 16.07 7.76
CA ARG A 334 -18.53 17.50 7.81
C ARG A 334 -17.57 17.77 8.95
N PHE A 335 -16.84 18.88 8.85
CA PHE A 335 -15.84 19.27 9.84
C PHE A 335 -16.19 20.64 10.39
N LEU A 336 -16.28 20.74 11.72
CA LEU A 336 -16.46 22.00 12.41
C LEU A 336 -15.11 22.43 13.02
N PRO A 337 -14.49 23.51 12.53
CA PRO A 337 -13.22 23.99 13.05
C PRO A 337 -13.38 24.58 14.45
N SER A 338 -12.43 24.28 15.33
CA SER A 338 -12.29 24.83 16.67
C SER A 338 -11.21 25.94 16.69
N ARG A 339 -11.23 26.78 17.73
CA ARG A 339 -10.26 27.90 17.88
C ARG A 339 -8.82 27.44 18.10
N ASP A 340 -8.62 26.24 18.63
CA ASP A 340 -7.30 25.60 18.82
C ASP A 340 -6.77 24.94 17.53
N GLY A 341 -7.50 25.06 16.42
CA GLY A 341 -7.20 24.45 15.15
C GLY A 341 -7.66 22.99 15.03
N SER A 342 -8.27 22.40 16.06
CA SER A 342 -8.86 21.06 15.96
C SER A 342 -10.14 21.07 15.13
N PHE A 343 -10.62 19.89 14.73
CA PHE A 343 -11.86 19.75 13.99
C PHE A 343 -12.76 18.73 14.71
N ARG A 344 -14.03 19.10 14.92
CA ARG A 344 -15.06 18.14 15.31
C ARG A 344 -15.67 17.54 14.05
N GLU A 345 -15.71 16.21 13.99
CA GLU A 345 -16.28 15.45 12.88
C GLU A 345 -17.78 15.27 13.10
N ILE A 346 -18.59 15.71 12.13
CA ILE A 346 -20.04 15.68 12.20
C ILE A 346 -20.56 14.74 11.11
N GLN A 347 -21.20 13.65 11.51
CA GLN A 347 -21.74 12.65 10.60
C GLN A 347 -23.24 12.85 10.38
N VAL A 348 -23.63 13.01 9.12
CA VAL A 348 -25.02 13.20 8.70
C VAL A 348 -25.47 11.96 7.92
N PRO A 349 -26.45 11.19 8.42
CA PRO A 349 -26.87 9.94 7.78
C PRO A 349 -27.28 10.15 6.32
N LEU A 350 -26.77 9.28 5.43
CA LEU A 350 -27.08 9.27 4.01
C LEU A 350 -27.99 8.08 3.66
N PHE A 351 -27.55 6.87 3.99
CA PHE A 351 -28.36 5.65 3.90
C PHE A 351 -27.81 4.58 4.84
N GLU A 352 -28.60 3.55 5.08
CA GLU A 352 -28.19 2.34 5.77
C GLU A 352 -28.58 1.11 4.94
N VAL A 353 -27.79 0.05 5.04
CA VAL A 353 -28.14 -1.28 4.53
C VAL A 353 -28.33 -2.19 5.71
N SER A 354 -29.58 -2.58 5.93
CA SER A 354 -29.93 -3.63 6.87
C SER A 354 -29.62 -4.98 6.24
N ILE A 355 -28.93 -5.83 6.98
CA ILE A 355 -28.50 -7.15 6.53
C ILE A 355 -29.30 -8.19 7.32
N SER A 356 -29.97 -9.09 6.60
CA SER A 356 -30.73 -10.19 7.21
C SER A 356 -30.37 -11.51 6.53
N GLU A 357 -30.66 -12.62 7.21
CA GLU A 357 -30.46 -13.96 6.67
C GLU A 357 -31.79 -14.70 6.64
N ASP A 358 -32.22 -15.10 5.44
CA ASP A 358 -33.44 -15.90 5.31
C ASP A 358 -33.23 -17.33 5.81
N ARG A 359 -32.06 -17.88 5.49
CA ARG A 359 -31.60 -19.24 5.75
C ARG A 359 -30.08 -19.25 5.83
N PRO A 360 -29.44 -20.19 6.54
CA PRO A 360 -27.98 -20.26 6.66
C PRO A 360 -27.23 -20.10 5.33
N GLY A 361 -26.47 -19.02 5.19
CA GLY A 361 -25.74 -18.61 4.01
C GLY A 361 -26.52 -17.77 2.99
N ILE A 362 -27.82 -17.56 3.09
CA ILE A 362 -28.59 -16.74 2.15
C ILE A 362 -28.87 -15.38 2.79
N VAL A 363 -28.00 -14.42 2.47
CA VAL A 363 -28.07 -13.05 2.98
C VAL A 363 -28.95 -12.20 2.06
N ARG A 364 -29.88 -11.45 2.65
CA ARG A 364 -30.63 -10.37 2.02
C ARG A 364 -30.18 -9.04 2.57
N SER A 365 -30.41 -8.01 1.78
CA SER A 365 -30.10 -6.63 2.15
C SER A 365 -31.23 -5.71 1.74
N ALA A 366 -31.63 -4.81 2.63
CA ALA A 366 -32.57 -3.73 2.32
C ALA A 366 -31.91 -2.38 2.58
N VAL A 367 -31.97 -1.48 1.59
CA VAL A 367 -31.37 -0.15 1.67
C VAL A 367 -32.43 0.87 2.07
N SER A 368 -32.20 1.56 3.18
CA SER A 368 -33.02 2.68 3.66
C SER A 368 -32.26 3.99 3.46
N ALA A 369 -32.79 4.87 2.63
CA ALA A 369 -32.16 6.16 2.30
C ALA A 369 -32.78 7.28 3.16
N PHE A 370 -32.02 7.91 4.06
CA PHE A 370 -32.57 8.91 5.01
C PHE A 370 -33.11 10.18 4.35
N TRP A 371 -32.67 10.48 3.12
CA TRP A 371 -33.14 11.60 2.32
C TRP A 371 -34.42 11.28 1.52
N ARG A 372 -34.93 10.05 1.62
CA ARG A 372 -36.20 9.59 1.02
C ARG A 372 -37.04 8.81 2.04
N SER A 373 -38.17 9.36 2.42
CA SER A 373 -39.12 8.64 3.28
C SER A 373 -39.93 7.63 2.46
N GLY A 374 -39.89 6.35 2.85
CA GLY A 374 -40.88 5.34 2.43
C GLY A 374 -40.67 4.72 1.04
N VAL A 375 -39.48 4.81 0.45
CA VAL A 375 -39.17 4.21 -0.85
C VAL A 375 -38.01 3.24 -0.71
N GLU A 376 -38.21 1.97 -1.09
CA GLU A 376 -37.16 0.98 -1.13
C GLU A 376 -36.09 1.38 -2.16
N SER A 377 -34.84 1.35 -1.73
CA SER A 377 -33.70 1.72 -2.56
C SER A 377 -32.82 0.50 -2.83
N VAL A 378 -32.09 0.54 -3.93
CA VAL A 378 -31.11 -0.47 -4.30
C VAL A 378 -29.74 0.17 -4.40
N LEU A 379 -28.76 -0.41 -3.70
CA LEU A 379 -27.35 -0.09 -3.88
C LEU A 379 -26.78 -0.99 -4.98
N ALA A 380 -26.29 -0.39 -6.06
CA ALA A 380 -25.70 -1.12 -7.18
C ALA A 380 -24.27 -0.61 -7.46
N PRO A 381 -23.37 -1.48 -7.95
CA PRO A 381 -22.11 -1.02 -8.52
C PRO A 381 -22.40 -0.11 -9.71
N LEU A 382 -21.56 0.91 -9.87
CA LEU A 382 -21.59 1.84 -10.99
C LEU A 382 -20.23 1.81 -11.68
N GLU A 383 -20.23 1.71 -13.00
CA GLU A 383 -19.00 1.81 -13.79
C GLU A 383 -18.40 3.22 -13.65
N PRO A 384 -17.11 3.36 -13.32
CA PRO A 384 -16.46 4.68 -13.18
C PRO A 384 -16.64 5.61 -14.38
N ALA A 385 -16.72 5.04 -15.59
CA ALA A 385 -16.96 5.80 -16.82
C ALA A 385 -18.36 6.45 -16.85
N GLU A 386 -19.37 5.79 -16.28
CA GLU A 386 -20.73 6.35 -16.17
C GLU A 386 -20.78 7.50 -15.16
N LEU A 387 -20.04 7.40 -14.06
CA LEU A 387 -19.91 8.48 -13.07
C LEU A 387 -19.35 9.77 -13.71
N LEU A 388 -18.33 9.63 -14.58
CA LEU A 388 -17.74 10.75 -15.31
C LEU A 388 -18.67 11.36 -16.37
N ALA A 389 -19.64 10.60 -16.88
CA ALA A 389 -20.66 11.15 -17.77
C ALA A 389 -21.61 12.07 -16.99
N CYS A 390 -22.01 11.66 -15.78
CA CYS A 390 -22.90 12.43 -14.92
C CYS A 390 -22.28 13.74 -14.39
N THR A 391 -20.96 13.79 -14.15
CA THR A 391 -20.30 15.02 -13.69
C THR A 391 -20.26 16.14 -14.73
N ARG A 392 -20.36 15.81 -16.04
CA ARG A 392 -20.43 16.80 -17.13
C ARG A 392 -21.76 17.55 -17.18
N GLU A 393 -22.79 17.00 -16.56
CA GLU A 393 -24.16 17.50 -16.59
C GLU A 393 -24.59 18.19 -15.30
N SER A 394 -23.67 18.48 -14.35
CA SER A 394 -24.03 19.18 -13.11
C SER A 394 -24.66 20.54 -13.45
N GLN A 395 -26.00 20.55 -13.44
CA GLN A 395 -26.83 21.71 -13.77
C GLN A 395 -26.69 22.80 -12.70
N ILE A 396 -26.17 22.45 -11.52
CA ILE A 396 -26.06 23.35 -10.38
C ILE A 396 -24.98 24.43 -10.64
N PHE A 397 -23.94 24.17 -11.46
CA PHE A 397 -22.79 25.10 -11.61
C PHE A 397 -22.32 25.38 -13.05
N HIS A 398 -23.06 24.95 -14.08
CA HIS A 398 -22.86 25.32 -15.50
C HIS A 398 -21.41 25.31 -16.04
N SER A 399 -20.51 24.47 -15.51
CA SER A 399 -19.17 24.34 -16.07
C SER A 399 -19.13 23.37 -17.25
N ARG A 400 -19.70 23.79 -18.40
CA ARG A 400 -19.65 23.01 -19.66
C ARG A 400 -18.23 22.81 -20.19
N ARG A 401 -17.21 23.47 -19.62
CA ARG A 401 -15.82 23.49 -20.12
C ARG A 401 -14.82 22.64 -19.34
N ILE A 402 -15.17 22.09 -18.18
CA ILE A 402 -14.28 21.15 -17.48
C ILE A 402 -14.46 19.77 -18.15
N GLY A 403 -13.84 19.61 -19.32
CA GLY A 403 -13.80 18.33 -20.04
C GLY A 403 -13.20 17.25 -19.15
N ALA A 404 -14.04 16.33 -18.70
CA ALA A 404 -13.84 15.38 -17.60
C ALA A 404 -12.79 14.27 -17.84
N LYS A 405 -11.75 14.49 -18.65
CA LYS A 405 -10.64 13.53 -18.72
C LYS A 405 -9.73 13.77 -17.52
N GLY A 406 -9.95 12.99 -16.46
CA GLY A 406 -8.92 12.70 -15.46
C GLY A 406 -9.01 13.40 -14.11
N LEU A 407 -10.01 14.26 -13.85
CA LEU A 407 -10.17 14.91 -12.53
C LEU A 407 -10.30 13.91 -11.39
N PHE A 408 -11.09 12.85 -11.56
CA PHE A 408 -11.20 11.81 -10.55
C PHE A 408 -11.19 10.45 -11.23
N ARG A 409 -10.16 9.65 -10.94
CA ARG A 409 -10.09 8.25 -11.35
C ARG A 409 -10.71 7.40 -10.24
N ALA A 410 -12.04 7.32 -10.22
CA ALA A 410 -12.74 6.40 -9.33
C ALA A 410 -12.35 4.98 -9.72
N ARG A 411 -11.85 4.17 -8.77
CA ARG A 411 -11.69 2.73 -9.02
C ARG A 411 -13.02 2.00 -8.94
N ARG A 412 -13.87 2.47 -8.03
CA ARG A 412 -15.21 1.95 -7.80
C ARG A 412 -16.18 3.11 -7.68
N ALA A 413 -17.37 2.92 -8.22
CA ALA A 413 -18.48 3.79 -7.92
C ALA A 413 -19.68 2.95 -7.47
N LEU A 414 -20.54 3.58 -6.67
CA LEU A 414 -21.78 3.01 -6.19
C LEU A 414 -22.91 3.96 -6.56
N ARG A 415 -24.07 3.40 -6.91
CA ARG A 415 -25.28 4.16 -7.19
C ARG A 415 -26.40 3.67 -6.29
N ILE A 416 -27.07 4.60 -5.62
CA ILE A 416 -28.34 4.33 -4.96
C ILE A 416 -29.44 4.83 -5.87
N ARG A 417 -30.33 3.92 -6.25
CA ARG A 417 -31.50 4.22 -7.08
C ARG A 417 -32.77 3.67 -6.46
N ASP A 418 -33.87 4.24 -6.91
CA ASP A 418 -35.22 3.74 -6.65
C ASP A 418 -35.42 2.42 -7.41
N GLU A 419 -35.97 1.40 -6.75
CA GLU A 419 -36.30 0.13 -7.39
C GLU A 419 -37.39 0.30 -8.46
N SER A 420 -38.30 1.27 -8.28
CA SER A 420 -39.40 1.54 -9.21
C SER A 420 -38.98 2.28 -10.49
N CYS A 421 -37.79 2.90 -10.50
CA CYS A 421 -37.32 3.66 -11.63
C CYS A 421 -36.63 2.71 -12.61
N GLU A 422 -37.37 2.21 -13.61
CA GLU A 422 -36.79 1.39 -14.67
C GLU A 422 -35.57 2.10 -15.26
N PRO A 423 -34.46 1.39 -15.52
CA PRO A 423 -33.29 1.98 -16.13
C PRO A 423 -33.71 2.60 -17.46
N ARG A 424 -33.73 3.94 -17.50
CA ARG A 424 -34.01 4.71 -18.71
C ARG A 424 -33.00 4.21 -19.74
N LYS A 425 -33.45 3.39 -20.71
CA LYS A 425 -32.58 2.83 -21.75
C LYS A 425 -31.88 4.01 -22.39
N THR A 426 -30.59 4.19 -22.08
CA THR A 426 -29.77 5.22 -22.70
C THR A 426 -29.94 4.99 -24.20
N PRO A 427 -30.44 5.97 -24.97
CA PRO A 427 -30.60 5.80 -26.39
C PRO A 427 -29.24 5.35 -26.92
N LYS A 428 -29.18 4.16 -27.53
CA LYS A 428 -27.95 3.63 -28.13
C LYS A 428 -27.58 4.61 -29.23
N ARG A 429 -26.78 5.62 -28.87
CA ARG A 429 -26.24 6.58 -29.81
C ARG A 429 -25.38 5.76 -30.76
N SER A 430 -25.81 5.66 -32.02
CA SER A 430 -25.14 4.77 -32.96
C SER A 430 -23.68 5.19 -33.07
N ALA A 431 -22.76 4.24 -32.99
CA ALA A 431 -21.32 4.50 -33.05
C ALA A 431 -20.89 5.28 -34.32
N ARG A 432 -21.78 5.42 -35.32
CA ARG A 432 -21.58 6.21 -36.53
C ARG A 432 -21.61 7.73 -36.31
N GLU A 433 -22.31 8.25 -35.31
CA GLU A 433 -22.36 9.71 -35.08
C GLU A 433 -21.16 10.25 -34.29
N ALA A 434 -20.46 9.39 -33.54
CA ALA A 434 -19.30 9.80 -32.76
C ALA A 434 -18.06 10.11 -33.61
N ASN A 435 -17.98 9.59 -34.84
CA ASN A 435 -16.82 9.76 -35.73
C ASN A 435 -16.98 10.86 -36.78
N ALA A 436 -18.17 11.48 -36.91
CA ALA A 436 -18.43 12.51 -37.92
C ALA A 436 -18.21 13.96 -37.43
N ALA A 437 -17.81 14.15 -36.16
CA ALA A 437 -17.75 15.47 -35.53
C ALA A 437 -16.32 16.05 -35.40
N ASP A 438 -15.29 15.41 -35.95
CA ASP A 438 -13.89 15.76 -35.66
C ASP A 438 -13.13 16.46 -36.81
N ASP A 439 -13.78 16.79 -37.94
CA ASP A 439 -13.04 17.23 -39.15
C ASP A 439 -13.59 18.46 -39.90
N SER A 440 -14.41 19.31 -39.27
CA SER A 440 -14.83 20.56 -39.94
C SER A 440 -14.95 21.78 -39.01
N GLY A 441 -13.99 22.71 -39.15
CA GLY A 441 -14.20 24.14 -38.90
C GLY A 441 -13.81 24.67 -37.52
N ARG A 442 -12.51 25.00 -37.34
CA ARG A 442 -11.96 25.58 -36.11
C ARG A 442 -12.18 27.11 -35.95
N ASP A 443 -12.79 27.79 -36.92
CA ASP A 443 -12.79 29.27 -36.97
C ASP A 443 -14.16 29.96 -36.74
N GLY A 444 -15.27 29.24 -36.54
CA GLY A 444 -16.61 29.85 -36.42
C GLY A 444 -17.17 30.08 -35.01
N TYR A 445 -16.62 29.45 -33.98
CA TYR A 445 -17.32 29.28 -32.69
C TYR A 445 -17.00 30.33 -31.60
N ARG A 446 -16.25 31.39 -31.92
CA ARG A 446 -15.82 32.38 -30.91
C ARG A 446 -16.80 33.54 -30.68
N ASN A 447 -17.74 33.79 -31.59
CA ASN A 447 -18.59 34.99 -31.53
C ASN A 447 -20.07 34.74 -31.15
N ALA A 448 -20.50 33.48 -30.94
CA ALA A 448 -21.90 33.16 -30.58
C ALA A 448 -22.10 32.79 -29.10
N LEU A 449 -21.15 33.15 -28.22
CA LEU A 449 -21.11 32.70 -26.82
C LEU A 449 -21.06 33.85 -25.80
N LEU A 450 -21.33 35.08 -26.24
CA LEU A 450 -21.31 36.28 -25.39
C LEU A 450 -22.65 37.03 -25.34
N SER A 451 -23.73 36.48 -25.89
CA SER A 451 -25.06 37.12 -25.86
C SER A 451 -26.15 36.33 -25.11
N ASP A 452 -25.86 35.12 -24.61
CA ASP A 452 -26.81 34.26 -23.89
C ASP A 452 -26.45 34.12 -22.39
N GLU A 453 -25.77 35.12 -21.81
CA GLU A 453 -25.53 35.21 -20.36
C GLU A 453 -26.74 35.77 -19.59
N GLU A 454 -27.78 36.22 -20.27
CA GLU A 454 -29.03 36.66 -19.64
C GLU A 454 -30.03 35.49 -19.58
N GLU A 455 -30.50 35.17 -18.36
CA GLU A 455 -31.77 34.49 -18.06
C GLU A 455 -31.83 32.97 -17.85
N PHE A 456 -30.74 32.28 -17.46
CA PHE A 456 -30.88 31.07 -16.63
C PHE A 456 -30.70 31.41 -15.16
N GLY A 457 -31.73 32.05 -14.58
CA GLY A 457 -31.86 32.28 -13.14
C GLY A 457 -32.02 30.95 -12.38
N ILE A 458 -30.94 30.19 -12.28
CA ILE A 458 -30.91 28.98 -11.46
C ILE A 458 -30.81 29.43 -10.01
N CYS A 459 -31.94 29.27 -9.32
CA CYS A 459 -32.05 29.47 -7.89
C CYS A 459 -31.17 28.41 -7.21
N VAL A 460 -29.89 28.73 -6.96
CA VAL A 460 -29.06 27.94 -6.06
C VAL A 460 -29.78 27.99 -4.72
N SER A 461 -30.36 26.85 -4.32
CA SER A 461 -31.05 26.72 -3.04
C SER A 461 -30.22 27.37 -1.93
N GLU A 462 -30.86 28.08 -1.01
CA GLU A 462 -30.18 28.75 0.11
C GLU A 462 -29.27 27.79 0.90
N ALA A 463 -29.55 26.49 0.84
CA ALA A 463 -28.73 25.43 1.43
C ALA A 463 -27.30 25.37 0.87
N TRP A 464 -27.10 25.69 -0.41
CA TRP A 464 -25.80 25.67 -1.10
C TRP A 464 -25.13 27.03 -1.21
N ASN A 465 -25.78 28.10 -0.73
CA ASN A 465 -25.17 29.41 -0.67
C ASN A 465 -23.86 29.34 0.14
N ALA A 466 -22.77 29.91 -0.39
CA ALA A 466 -21.48 29.92 0.29
C ALA A 466 -21.64 30.46 1.73
N GLY A 467 -22.44 31.51 1.95
CA GLY A 467 -22.94 31.90 3.28
C GLY A 467 -21.90 31.96 4.41
N THR A 468 -22.33 31.88 5.66
CA THR A 468 -21.43 31.61 6.80
C THR A 468 -21.50 30.12 7.14
N LEU A 469 -20.35 29.54 7.54
CA LEU A 469 -20.36 28.22 8.17
C LEU A 469 -21.12 28.31 9.49
N ASP A 470 -22.04 27.38 9.74
CA ASP A 470 -22.71 27.32 11.03
C ASP A 470 -21.73 26.80 12.09
N ASP A 471 -21.45 27.62 13.10
CA ASP A 471 -20.49 27.30 14.16
C ASP A 471 -21.04 26.28 15.18
N SER A 472 -22.28 25.81 15.00
CA SER A 472 -22.93 24.79 15.84
C SER A 472 -23.06 23.44 15.12
N GLU A 473 -22.91 22.36 15.87
CA GLU A 473 -23.13 21.00 15.33
C GLU A 473 -24.55 20.77 14.80
N PRO A 474 -25.64 21.14 15.54
CA PRO A 474 -26.99 20.92 15.05
C PRO A 474 -27.31 21.78 13.82
N GLY A 475 -26.72 22.97 13.73
CA GLY A 475 -26.87 23.85 12.59
C GLY A 475 -26.18 23.31 11.34
N LEU A 476 -24.93 22.86 11.46
CA LEU A 476 -24.21 22.23 10.34
C LEU A 476 -24.88 20.93 9.88
N ARG A 477 -25.39 20.12 10.80
CA ARG A 477 -26.19 18.92 10.51
C ARG A 477 -27.45 19.27 9.71
N ARG A 478 -28.28 20.18 10.22
CA ARG A 478 -29.53 20.61 9.53
C ARG A 478 -29.25 21.19 8.13
N ARG A 479 -28.19 22.00 7.99
CA ARG A 479 -27.80 22.56 6.69
C ARG A 479 -27.38 21.46 5.71
N THR A 480 -26.58 20.50 6.16
CA THR A 480 -26.15 19.37 5.33
C THR A 480 -27.32 18.48 4.92
N GLU A 481 -28.27 18.22 5.83
CA GLU A 481 -29.51 17.52 5.49
C GLU A 481 -30.32 18.27 4.43
N ALA A 482 -30.40 19.60 4.52
CA ALA A 482 -31.06 20.42 3.52
C ALA A 482 -30.36 20.34 2.16
N MET A 483 -29.02 20.38 2.12
CA MET A 483 -28.23 20.18 0.90
C MET A 483 -28.50 18.80 0.26
N LEU A 484 -28.54 17.74 1.08
CA LEU A 484 -28.82 16.37 0.63
C LEU A 484 -30.24 16.23 0.08
N ARG A 485 -31.24 16.79 0.76
CA ARG A 485 -32.63 16.80 0.26
C ARG A 485 -32.73 17.56 -1.05
N ASP A 486 -32.21 18.78 -1.10
CA ASP A 486 -32.25 19.61 -2.31
C ASP A 486 -31.63 18.91 -3.52
N MET A 487 -30.43 18.32 -3.34
CA MET A 487 -29.70 17.65 -4.42
C MET A 487 -30.34 16.32 -4.86
N LEU A 488 -30.76 15.47 -3.91
CA LEU A 488 -31.16 14.10 -4.21
C LEU A 488 -32.67 13.95 -4.50
N THR A 489 -33.49 14.93 -4.12
CA THR A 489 -34.94 14.92 -4.46
C THR A 489 -35.22 15.30 -5.91
N GLN A 490 -34.28 15.96 -6.60
CA GLN A 490 -34.39 16.35 -8.02
C GLN A 490 -34.25 15.16 -9.00
N ARG A 491 -34.58 13.94 -8.56
CA ARG A 491 -34.43 12.66 -9.31
C ARG A 491 -32.99 12.35 -9.76
N ILE A 492 -31.99 13.01 -9.18
CA ILE A 492 -30.58 12.69 -9.41
C ILE A 492 -30.23 11.44 -8.56
N PRO A 493 -29.61 10.40 -9.14
CA PRO A 493 -29.16 9.25 -8.37
C PRO A 493 -28.08 9.67 -7.36
N CYS A 494 -28.03 8.99 -6.21
CA CYS A 494 -26.95 9.19 -5.25
C CYS A 494 -25.75 8.37 -5.69
N ASP A 495 -24.85 9.04 -6.42
CA ASP A 495 -23.66 8.43 -7.03
C ASP A 495 -22.42 8.73 -6.19
N LEU A 496 -21.85 7.68 -5.61
CA LEU A 496 -20.69 7.72 -4.74
C LEU A 496 -19.46 7.21 -5.48
N ALA A 497 -18.38 7.99 -5.47
CA ALA A 497 -17.11 7.60 -6.07
C ALA A 497 -16.10 7.27 -4.94
N LEU A 498 -15.57 6.05 -4.93
CA LEU A 498 -14.64 5.60 -3.89
C LEU A 498 -13.36 6.44 -3.93
N VAL A 499 -13.03 7.06 -2.80
CA VAL A 499 -11.73 7.69 -2.57
C VAL A 499 -10.68 6.59 -2.51
N ARG A 500 -9.63 6.71 -3.32
CA ARG A 500 -8.55 5.70 -3.37
C ARG A 500 -7.89 5.53 -2.00
N SER A 501 -7.52 4.29 -1.66
CA SER A 501 -6.82 4.00 -0.41
C SER A 501 -5.38 4.54 -0.47
N PRO A 502 -4.86 5.15 0.59
CA PRO A 502 -3.51 5.70 0.60
C PRO A 502 -2.44 4.62 0.81
N ALA A 503 -2.81 3.48 1.39
CA ALA A 503 -1.89 2.39 1.71
C ALA A 503 -1.30 1.71 0.47
N GLU A 504 -2.01 1.79 -0.66
CA GLU A 504 -1.54 1.32 -1.96
C GLU A 504 -0.35 2.14 -2.49
N PHE A 505 -0.13 3.32 -1.91
CA PHE A 505 0.89 4.28 -2.34
C PHE A 505 1.80 4.66 -1.17
N ALA A 506 1.83 3.87 -0.09
CA ALA A 506 2.85 4.05 0.92
C ALA A 506 4.20 3.66 0.31
N PRO A 507 5.16 4.59 0.22
CA PRO A 507 6.47 4.28 -0.35
C PRO A 507 7.14 3.20 0.49
N LEU A 508 7.61 2.14 -0.16
CA LEU A 508 8.44 1.10 0.48
C LEU A 508 9.80 1.67 0.88
N ASP A 509 10.25 2.71 0.18
CA ASP A 509 11.52 3.37 0.44
C ASP A 509 11.47 4.20 1.73
N HIS A 510 12.26 3.77 2.71
CA HIS A 510 12.43 4.44 4.00
C HIS A 510 13.09 5.82 3.89
N SER A 511 13.68 6.16 2.75
CA SER A 511 14.22 7.51 2.46
C SER A 511 13.12 8.55 2.27
N VAL A 512 11.93 8.10 1.84
CA VAL A 512 10.77 8.96 1.59
C VAL A 512 10.19 9.42 2.93
N PRO A 513 9.68 10.66 3.03
CA PRO A 513 9.13 11.20 4.27
C PRO A 513 8.13 10.27 4.92
N ARG A 514 8.23 10.10 6.24
CA ARG A 514 7.26 9.34 7.05
C ARG A 514 5.94 10.08 7.28
N LEU A 515 5.51 10.93 6.34
CA LEU A 515 4.17 11.51 6.39
C LEU A 515 3.16 10.43 6.02
N ARG A 516 2.14 10.26 6.86
CA ARG A 516 1.14 9.21 6.70
C ARG A 516 0.26 9.53 5.48
N PRO A 517 0.20 8.70 4.42
CA PRO A 517 -0.75 8.92 3.35
C PRO A 517 -2.18 8.73 3.87
N GLY A 518 -3.11 9.59 3.44
CA GLY A 518 -4.47 9.63 3.99
C GLY A 518 -5.20 10.94 3.76
N LEU A 519 -6.38 11.04 4.35
CA LEU A 519 -7.23 12.21 4.31
C LEU A 519 -6.84 13.18 5.42
N TYR A 520 -6.79 14.44 5.03
CA TYR A 520 -6.52 15.55 5.91
C TYR A 520 -7.61 16.61 5.72
N VAL A 521 -7.93 17.33 6.79
CA VAL A 521 -8.85 18.45 6.78
C VAL A 521 -8.12 19.75 7.08
N GLY A 522 -8.42 20.80 6.32
CA GLY A 522 -7.91 22.15 6.52
C GLY A 522 -9.04 23.17 6.65
N ASP A 523 -8.73 24.34 7.20
CA ASP A 523 -9.63 25.50 7.23
C ASP A 523 -8.93 26.73 6.67
N TYR A 524 -9.53 27.35 5.64
CA TYR A 524 -9.01 28.59 5.06
C TYR A 524 -9.12 29.80 6.00
N GLY A 525 -10.03 29.77 6.98
CA GLY A 525 -10.24 30.86 7.94
C GLY A 525 -10.89 32.13 7.34
N HIS A 526 -11.09 32.19 6.02
CA HIS A 526 -11.70 33.35 5.36
C HIS A 526 -13.22 33.17 5.18
N SER A 527 -13.98 34.18 5.59
CA SER A 527 -15.45 34.20 5.47
C SER A 527 -15.96 34.08 4.03
N MET A 528 -15.15 34.48 3.03
CA MET A 528 -15.51 34.39 1.61
C MET A 528 -15.79 32.96 1.11
N TYR A 529 -15.20 31.94 1.76
CA TYR A 529 -15.47 30.53 1.44
C TYR A 529 -16.73 30.01 2.13
N GLY A 530 -17.15 30.69 3.20
CA GLY A 530 -18.35 30.36 3.95
C GLY A 530 -18.39 28.90 4.40
N GLN A 531 -19.45 28.17 4.04
CA GLN A 531 -19.60 26.75 4.38
C GLN A 531 -18.62 25.82 3.64
N PHE A 532 -17.89 26.30 2.64
CA PHE A 532 -16.86 25.57 1.90
C PHE A 532 -15.45 25.88 2.40
N ARG A 533 -15.31 26.59 3.53
CA ARG A 533 -13.99 26.94 4.11
C ARG A 533 -13.20 25.73 4.61
N THR A 534 -13.87 24.63 4.93
CA THR A 534 -13.23 23.38 5.33
C THR A 534 -12.98 22.49 4.13
N GLU A 535 -11.73 22.26 3.80
CA GLU A 535 -11.33 21.39 2.69
C GLU A 535 -10.93 20.01 3.19
N VAL A 536 -11.22 18.98 2.39
CA VAL A 536 -10.72 17.63 2.60
C VAL A 536 -9.77 17.29 1.48
N LEU A 537 -8.57 16.87 1.86
CA LEU A 537 -7.46 16.62 0.95
C LEU A 537 -6.95 15.19 1.15
N LEU A 538 -6.71 14.48 0.05
CA LEU A 538 -6.06 13.17 0.06
C LEU A 538 -4.59 13.34 -0.26
N LEU A 539 -3.73 12.97 0.68
CA LEU A 539 -2.28 12.87 0.52
C LEU A 539 -1.91 11.45 0.09
N ASP A 540 -1.17 11.34 -1.01
CA ASP A 540 -0.56 10.09 -1.48
C ASP A 540 0.81 10.33 -2.13
N TYR A 541 1.50 9.24 -2.47
CA TYR A 541 2.81 9.31 -3.12
C TYR A 541 2.74 8.79 -4.56
N VAL A 542 3.51 9.41 -5.44
CA VAL A 542 3.61 9.05 -6.86
C VAL A 542 5.07 9.07 -7.25
N SER A 543 5.61 7.93 -7.65
CA SER A 543 6.97 7.83 -8.20
C SER A 543 6.92 7.82 -9.72
N LEU A 544 7.63 8.74 -10.35
CA LEU A 544 7.73 8.85 -11.81
C LEU A 544 9.16 8.51 -12.24
N SER A 545 9.28 7.52 -13.13
CA SER A 545 10.54 7.25 -13.83
C SER A 545 10.94 8.43 -14.73
N PRO A 546 12.21 8.54 -15.16
CA PRO A 546 12.64 9.63 -16.05
C PRO A 546 11.80 9.77 -17.33
N VAL A 547 11.36 8.64 -17.91
CA VAL A 547 10.49 8.65 -19.09
C VAL A 547 9.10 9.21 -18.76
N GLN A 548 8.50 8.76 -17.65
CA GLN A 548 7.19 9.26 -17.21
C GLN A 548 7.25 10.75 -16.85
N LEU A 549 8.36 11.22 -16.27
CA LEU A 549 8.56 12.61 -15.92
C LEU A 549 8.68 13.51 -17.16
N ARG A 550 9.38 13.04 -18.20
CA ARG A 550 9.39 13.72 -19.51
C ARG A 550 8.00 13.77 -20.16
N ASN A 551 7.22 12.69 -20.04
CA ASN A 551 5.84 12.68 -20.50
C ASN A 551 4.97 13.66 -19.71
N GLU A 552 5.16 13.76 -18.39
CA GLU A 552 4.45 14.69 -17.53
C GLU A 552 4.71 16.17 -17.91
N CYS A 553 5.89 16.48 -18.44
CA CYS A 553 6.19 17.82 -19.01
C CYS A 553 5.42 18.13 -20.30
N GLN A 554 4.95 17.11 -21.03
CA GLN A 554 4.26 17.27 -22.33
C GLN A 554 2.74 17.10 -22.21
N ASP A 555 2.30 16.10 -21.45
CA ASP A 555 0.90 15.76 -21.17
C ASP A 555 0.75 15.52 -19.65
N PRO A 556 0.57 16.59 -18.86
CA PRO A 556 0.58 16.49 -17.41
C PRO A 556 -0.61 15.67 -16.90
N GLN A 557 -0.33 14.64 -16.08
CA GLN A 557 -1.32 13.87 -15.35
C GLN A 557 -1.31 14.18 -13.84
N LEU A 558 -0.14 14.28 -13.24
CA LEU A 558 0.09 14.68 -11.85
C LEU A 558 -0.19 16.18 -11.66
N PHE A 559 0.33 17.00 -12.58
CA PHE A 559 0.20 18.46 -12.59
C PHE A 559 -0.99 18.96 -13.41
N TRP A 560 -1.88 18.06 -13.83
CA TRP A 560 -3.02 18.39 -14.67
C TRP A 560 -3.89 19.49 -14.06
N ARG A 561 -4.37 20.39 -14.91
CA ARG A 561 -5.24 21.51 -14.54
C ARG A 561 -6.45 21.59 -15.46
N PRO A 562 -7.63 21.94 -14.91
CA PRO A 562 -8.69 22.49 -15.74
C PRO A 562 -8.10 23.64 -16.58
N PHE A 563 -8.42 23.68 -17.87
CA PHE A 563 -7.96 24.70 -18.83
C PHE A 563 -6.50 24.59 -19.32
N GLY A 564 -5.78 23.51 -18.97
CA GLY A 564 -4.53 23.14 -19.66
C GLY A 564 -3.32 24.02 -19.35
N GLU A 565 -3.20 24.50 -18.12
CA GLU A 565 -1.98 25.22 -17.71
C GLU A 565 -0.75 24.29 -17.75
N PRO A 566 0.41 24.81 -18.20
CA PRO A 566 1.63 24.02 -18.23
C PRO A 566 2.08 23.66 -16.80
N PRO A 567 2.76 22.52 -16.63
CA PRO A 567 3.40 22.21 -15.36
C PRO A 567 4.48 23.26 -15.00
N PRO A 568 4.90 23.34 -13.73
CA PRO A 568 6.00 24.21 -13.31
C PRO A 568 7.26 23.99 -14.14
N GLU A 569 7.99 25.07 -14.47
CA GLU A 569 9.20 24.99 -15.31
C GLU A 569 10.28 24.12 -14.65
N GLU A 570 10.35 24.12 -13.33
CA GLU A 570 11.25 23.31 -12.51
C GLU A 570 11.06 21.80 -12.73
N LEU A 571 9.91 21.37 -13.23
CA LEU A 571 9.68 19.97 -13.58
C LEU A 571 10.64 19.49 -14.69
N ARG A 572 11.04 20.39 -15.60
CA ARG A 572 12.03 20.08 -16.64
C ARG A 572 13.40 19.80 -16.04
N ALA A 573 13.81 20.59 -15.04
CA ALA A 573 15.07 20.37 -14.32
C ALA A 573 15.07 19.03 -13.56
N LEU A 574 13.92 18.60 -13.03
CA LEU A 574 13.78 17.28 -12.43
C LEU A 574 13.88 16.15 -13.47
N ALA A 575 13.34 16.37 -14.68
CA ALA A 575 13.41 15.40 -15.77
C ALA A 575 14.83 15.15 -16.30
N GLU A 576 15.75 16.10 -16.06
CA GLU A 576 17.16 16.02 -16.44
C GLU A 576 18.03 15.19 -15.47
N LEU A 577 17.53 14.89 -14.27
CA LEU A 577 18.29 14.13 -13.26
C LEU A 577 18.49 12.64 -13.62
N GLU A 578 17.78 12.14 -14.64
CA GLU A 578 17.78 10.74 -15.08
C GLU A 578 17.51 9.70 -13.97
N GLU A 579 16.88 10.12 -12.86
CA GLU A 579 16.50 9.26 -11.75
C GLU A 579 14.98 9.25 -11.51
N THR A 580 14.50 8.26 -10.75
CA THR A 580 13.08 8.17 -10.37
C THR A 580 12.78 9.21 -9.31
N ILE A 581 11.81 10.09 -9.59
CA ILE A 581 11.40 11.13 -8.65
C ILE A 581 10.14 10.70 -7.94
N THR A 582 10.15 10.72 -6.61
CA THR A 582 8.98 10.46 -5.78
C THR A 582 8.37 11.78 -5.33
N PHE A 583 7.14 12.01 -5.75
CA PHE A 583 6.33 13.14 -5.37
C PHE A 583 5.33 12.76 -4.28
N MET A 584 5.09 13.68 -3.37
CA MET A 584 3.86 13.69 -2.58
C MET A 584 2.83 14.52 -3.30
N ARG A 585 1.67 13.92 -3.55
CA ARG A 585 0.54 14.54 -4.22
C ARG A 585 -0.59 14.76 -3.21
N VAL A 586 -1.21 15.92 -3.27
CA VAL A 586 -2.38 16.25 -2.45
C VAL A 586 -3.55 16.59 -3.36
N VAL A 587 -4.65 15.83 -3.28
CA VAL A 587 -5.83 15.95 -4.15
C VAL A 587 -7.04 16.38 -3.36
N LYS A 588 -7.80 17.37 -3.86
CA LYS A 588 -9.05 17.80 -3.23
C LYS A 588 -10.11 16.71 -3.32
N GLN A 589 -10.55 16.18 -2.17
CA GLN A 589 -11.73 15.31 -2.09
C GLN A 589 -13.01 16.13 -1.85
N CYS A 590 -12.86 17.30 -1.25
CA CYS A 590 -13.87 18.35 -1.29
C CYS A 590 -13.26 19.59 -1.95
N GLY A 591 -13.79 20.00 -3.09
CA GLY A 591 -13.47 21.26 -3.75
C GLY A 591 -14.01 22.47 -3.01
N ASP A 592 -13.59 23.64 -3.45
CA ASP A 592 -14.02 24.94 -2.96
C ASP A 592 -14.41 25.87 -4.14
N ILE A 593 -14.47 27.18 -3.89
CA ILE A 593 -14.80 28.18 -4.92
C ILE A 593 -13.69 28.41 -5.96
N HIS A 594 -12.49 27.85 -5.73
CA HIS A 594 -11.27 28.07 -6.50
C HIS A 594 -10.77 26.80 -7.20
N VAL A 595 -10.87 25.64 -6.53
CA VAL A 595 -10.30 24.36 -6.98
C VAL A 595 -11.37 23.28 -6.86
N PRO A 596 -11.72 22.58 -7.95
CA PRO A 596 -12.77 21.58 -7.91
C PRO A 596 -12.27 20.30 -7.23
N MET A 597 -13.21 19.50 -6.74
CA MET A 597 -12.98 18.13 -6.30
C MET A 597 -12.27 17.32 -7.41
N GLY A 598 -11.34 16.47 -7.01
CA GLY A 598 -10.50 15.66 -7.86
C GLY A 598 -9.22 16.36 -8.33
N ALA A 599 -9.16 17.69 -8.29
CA ALA A 599 -7.94 18.39 -8.72
C ALA A 599 -6.80 18.19 -7.72
N THR A 600 -5.61 17.89 -8.23
CA THR A 600 -4.37 17.98 -7.46
C THR A 600 -4.21 19.42 -6.99
N THR A 601 -4.11 19.69 -5.69
CA THR A 601 -3.93 21.06 -5.17
C THR A 601 -2.49 21.36 -4.79
N PHE A 602 -1.73 20.34 -4.36
CA PHE A 602 -0.32 20.46 -4.00
C PHE A 602 0.48 19.27 -4.53
N VAL A 603 1.72 19.53 -4.92
CA VAL A 603 2.71 18.49 -5.25
C VAL A 603 4.05 18.88 -4.63
N ALA A 604 4.68 17.98 -3.88
CA ALA A 604 6.00 18.22 -3.27
C ALA A 604 6.98 17.11 -3.66
N VAL A 605 8.25 17.48 -3.86
CA VAL A 605 9.31 16.51 -4.19
C VAL A 605 9.85 15.92 -2.89
N CYS A 606 9.79 14.59 -2.78
CA CYS A 606 10.17 13.87 -1.57
C CYS A 606 11.51 13.13 -1.70
N SER A 607 11.82 12.60 -2.88
CA SER A 607 13.08 11.93 -3.19
C SER A 607 13.38 12.12 -4.69
N PRO A 608 14.62 12.47 -5.06
CA PRO A 608 15.77 12.79 -4.20
C PRO A 608 15.56 14.09 -3.40
N ASP A 609 16.47 14.40 -2.48
CA ASP A 609 16.49 15.70 -1.80
C ASP A 609 16.93 16.82 -2.76
N VAL A 610 15.94 17.52 -3.32
CA VAL A 610 16.14 18.62 -4.27
C VAL A 610 16.46 19.96 -3.61
N SER A 611 16.58 20.03 -2.28
CA SER A 611 16.90 21.27 -1.58
C SER A 611 18.26 21.87 -1.97
N LYS A 612 19.15 21.04 -2.54
CA LYS A 612 20.48 21.44 -3.01
C LYS A 612 20.51 21.91 -4.47
N MET A 613 19.42 21.72 -5.21
CA MET A 613 19.37 22.13 -6.62
C MET A 613 19.14 23.65 -6.71
N SER A 614 20.00 24.33 -7.45
CA SER A 614 19.96 25.79 -7.64
C SER A 614 18.61 26.29 -8.19
N ALA A 615 17.93 25.45 -8.99
CA ALA A 615 16.61 25.73 -9.54
C ALA A 615 15.52 26.02 -8.49
N PHE A 616 15.70 25.58 -7.24
CA PHE A 616 14.68 25.75 -6.20
C PHE A 616 14.92 26.93 -5.24
N GLY A 617 16.04 27.65 -5.40
CA GLY A 617 16.28 29.07 -5.09
C GLY A 617 16.11 29.63 -3.66
N GLN A 618 15.26 29.04 -2.81
CA GLN A 618 14.95 29.55 -1.48
C GLN A 618 15.16 28.48 -0.42
N ALA A 619 15.56 28.90 0.78
CA ALA A 619 15.58 28.01 1.95
C ALA A 619 14.17 27.93 2.55
N ALA A 620 13.81 26.77 3.09
CA ALA A 620 12.53 26.60 3.76
C ALA A 620 12.41 27.55 4.98
N PRO A 621 11.24 28.16 5.19
CA PRO A 621 11.02 28.99 6.38
C PRO A 621 11.13 28.14 7.65
N ARG A 622 11.68 28.69 8.73
CA ARG A 622 11.74 27.97 10.03
C ARG A 622 10.43 28.05 10.81
N ARG A 623 9.67 29.11 10.59
CA ARG A 623 8.41 29.41 11.26
C ARG A 623 7.44 30.01 10.26
N VAL A 624 6.15 29.70 10.41
CA VAL A 624 5.09 30.22 9.54
C VAL A 624 3.86 30.58 10.37
N LEU A 625 3.07 31.51 9.88
CA LEU A 625 1.81 31.92 10.51
C LEU A 625 0.70 30.92 10.12
N ASN A 626 0.15 30.20 11.08
CA ASN A 626 -1.03 29.36 10.82
C ASN A 626 -2.25 30.28 10.58
N ARG A 627 -2.86 30.19 9.40
CA ARG A 627 -4.02 31.01 9.02
C ARG A 627 -5.23 30.79 9.92
N GLN A 628 -5.43 29.57 10.40
CA GLN A 628 -6.59 29.20 11.21
C GLN A 628 -6.47 29.74 12.64
N THR A 629 -5.30 29.58 13.26
CA THR A 629 -5.08 29.94 14.68
C THR A 629 -4.47 31.34 14.85
N CYS A 630 -3.98 31.95 13.77
CA CYS A 630 -3.20 33.19 13.80
C CYS A 630 -1.93 33.11 14.68
N CYS A 631 -1.43 31.90 14.94
CA CYS A 631 -0.22 31.66 15.73
C CYS A 631 0.99 31.35 14.84
N LEU A 632 2.18 31.79 15.27
CA LEU A 632 3.44 31.41 14.63
C LEU A 632 3.87 30.02 15.09
N GLU A 633 3.94 29.08 14.15
CA GLU A 633 4.32 27.69 14.39
C GLU A 633 5.69 27.36 13.79
N SER A 634 6.44 26.48 14.44
CA SER A 634 7.74 26.02 13.96
C SER A 634 7.58 24.80 13.06
N LEU A 635 8.36 24.75 11.99
CA LEU A 635 8.39 23.62 11.07
C LEU A 635 9.40 22.57 11.57
N SER A 636 9.01 21.31 11.57
CA SER A 636 9.93 20.20 11.87
C SER A 636 10.60 19.66 10.60
N ARG A 637 9.87 19.65 9.48
CA ARG A 637 10.36 19.23 8.15
C ARG A 637 9.68 20.02 7.04
N SER A 638 10.32 20.08 5.88
CA SER A 638 9.80 20.79 4.72
C SER A 638 10.26 20.14 3.41
N TRP A 639 9.36 20.08 2.43
CA TRP A 639 9.60 19.56 1.10
C TRP A 639 9.24 20.60 0.07
N ARG A 640 10.15 20.85 -0.85
CA ARG A 640 9.93 21.81 -1.92
C ARG A 640 8.81 21.32 -2.83
N GLY A 641 7.93 22.22 -3.23
CA GLY A 641 6.78 21.84 -4.04
C GLY A 641 6.05 23.01 -4.67
N PHE A 642 4.86 22.70 -5.16
CA PHE A 642 4.00 23.59 -5.92
C PHE A 642 2.59 23.49 -5.40
N GLY A 643 1.94 24.63 -5.23
CA GLY A 643 0.56 24.74 -4.80
C GLY A 643 -0.25 25.53 -5.82
N THR A 644 -1.53 25.22 -5.89
CA THR A 644 -2.45 25.91 -6.80
C THR A 644 -2.75 27.31 -6.30
N LEU A 645 -2.66 28.29 -7.20
CA LEU A 645 -3.27 29.58 -7.06
C LEU A 645 -4.46 29.64 -8.01
N ALA A 646 -5.66 29.70 -7.47
CA ALA A 646 -6.84 29.79 -8.30
C ALA A 646 -7.62 31.07 -7.99
N THR A 647 -8.27 31.60 -9.02
CA THR A 647 -9.16 32.76 -8.93
C THR A 647 -10.61 32.28 -8.79
N PRO A 648 -11.48 33.05 -8.11
CA PRO A 648 -12.87 32.64 -7.89
C PRO A 648 -13.54 32.18 -9.19
N GLY A 649 -14.32 31.09 -9.12
CA GLY A 649 -15.02 30.53 -10.29
C GLY A 649 -14.17 29.59 -11.14
N PHE A 650 -13.12 28.98 -10.55
CA PHE A 650 -12.20 28.07 -11.25
C PHE A 650 -11.49 28.73 -12.45
N GLY A 651 -11.25 30.05 -12.40
CA GLY A 651 -10.49 30.75 -13.43
C GLY A 651 -9.04 30.24 -13.52
N ARG A 652 -8.28 30.70 -14.53
CA ARG A 652 -6.89 30.26 -14.88
C ARG A 652 -6.03 29.90 -13.65
N PRO A 653 -6.01 28.62 -13.24
CA PRO A 653 -5.39 28.20 -11.99
C PRO A 653 -3.91 27.91 -12.20
N SER A 654 -3.03 28.73 -11.61
CA SER A 654 -1.58 28.60 -11.78
C SER A 654 -0.90 27.83 -10.68
N TRP A 655 0.26 27.27 -11.02
CA TRP A 655 1.16 26.69 -10.04
C TRP A 655 2.06 27.77 -9.45
N ALA A 656 2.13 27.83 -8.13
CA ALA A 656 3.10 28.64 -7.42
C ALA A 656 4.00 27.77 -6.56
N ALA A 657 5.28 28.09 -6.59
CA ALA A 657 6.26 27.42 -5.78
C ALA A 657 6.07 27.70 -4.27
N GLY A 658 6.45 26.73 -3.46
CA GLY A 658 6.29 26.78 -2.02
C GLY A 658 6.89 25.55 -1.34
N TRP A 659 6.41 25.29 -0.14
CA TRP A 659 6.88 24.23 0.73
C TRP A 659 5.70 23.49 1.31
N LEU A 660 5.67 22.18 1.12
CA LEU A 660 4.90 21.35 2.01
C LEU A 660 5.67 21.22 3.32
N ALA A 661 5.03 21.55 4.42
CA ALA A 661 5.65 21.62 5.74
C ALA A 661 4.98 20.65 6.71
N GLN A 662 5.79 20.06 7.59
CA GLN A 662 5.33 19.33 8.77
C GLN A 662 5.46 20.21 10.01
N PHE A 663 4.44 20.21 10.85
CA PHE A 663 4.36 21.02 12.06
C PHE A 663 4.54 20.16 13.31
N GLY A 664 5.18 20.69 14.34
CA GLY A 664 5.31 20.03 15.64
C GLY A 664 6.20 18.79 15.65
N ASP A 665 6.17 18.04 16.77
CA ASP A 665 6.90 16.78 16.91
C ASP A 665 6.22 15.69 16.06
N ALA A 666 7.00 15.07 15.16
CA ALA A 666 6.53 14.07 14.22
C ALA A 666 5.95 12.82 14.90
N ALA A 667 6.23 12.61 16.19
CA ALA A 667 5.80 11.44 16.93
C ALA A 667 4.32 11.45 17.36
N THR A 668 3.72 12.61 17.59
CA THR A 668 2.42 12.71 18.28
C THR A 668 1.30 13.30 17.43
N GLU A 669 1.60 14.22 16.51
CA GLU A 669 0.58 14.90 15.70
C GLU A 669 0.94 14.89 14.21
N GLN A 670 0.09 14.24 13.41
CA GLN A 670 0.18 14.26 11.94
C GLN A 670 -0.41 15.58 11.41
N ARG A 671 0.37 16.66 11.54
CA ARG A 671 0.02 18.01 11.07
C ARG A 671 0.92 18.43 9.94
N LEU A 672 0.32 18.84 8.84
CA LEU A 672 1.03 19.29 7.64
C LEU A 672 0.37 20.53 7.08
N GLY A 673 0.98 21.19 6.11
CA GLY A 673 0.40 22.38 5.51
C GLY A 673 1.27 22.88 4.37
N PHE A 674 0.71 23.73 3.53
CA PHE A 674 1.44 24.31 2.41
C PHE A 674 1.76 25.77 2.68
N VAL A 675 3.01 26.16 2.41
CA VAL A 675 3.55 27.50 2.61
C VAL A 675 4.00 28.01 1.24
N TRP A 676 3.38 29.07 0.73
CA TRP A 676 3.77 29.62 -0.57
C TRP A 676 5.01 30.51 -0.42
N ASP A 677 5.88 30.59 -1.43
CA ASP A 677 7.07 31.46 -1.35
C ASP A 677 6.72 32.94 -1.16
N ARG A 678 5.57 33.34 -1.72
CA ARG A 678 5.06 34.71 -1.65
C ARG A 678 4.39 35.05 -0.31
N SER A 679 4.07 34.06 0.53
CA SER A 679 3.35 34.28 1.78
C SER A 679 3.81 33.33 2.88
N GLN A 680 4.27 33.86 4.01
CA GLN A 680 4.73 33.06 5.15
C GLN A 680 3.58 32.53 6.02
N ASP A 681 2.42 32.30 5.40
CA ASP A 681 1.23 31.76 6.06
C ASP A 681 0.90 30.38 5.50
N ALA A 682 0.32 29.54 6.36
CA ALA A 682 0.02 28.15 6.05
C ALA A 682 -1.43 27.81 6.39
N VAL A 683 -2.08 27.08 5.48
CA VAL A 683 -3.29 26.32 5.83
C VAL A 683 -2.81 25.02 6.47
N VAL A 684 -3.02 24.87 7.77
CA VAL A 684 -2.62 23.67 8.50
C VAL A 684 -3.70 22.61 8.35
N LEU A 685 -3.28 21.49 7.81
CA LEU A 685 -4.02 20.28 7.54
C LEU A 685 -3.84 19.30 8.70
N ARG A 686 -4.95 18.76 9.19
CA ARG A 686 -4.99 17.76 10.27
C ARG A 686 -5.52 16.43 9.78
N TRP A 687 -4.93 15.36 10.30
CA TRP A 687 -5.39 14.00 10.06
C TRP A 687 -6.86 13.83 10.46
N ILE A 688 -7.66 13.20 9.59
CA ILE A 688 -9.06 12.85 9.88
C ILE A 688 -9.08 11.56 10.71
N GLY A 689 -9.54 11.64 11.96
CA GLY A 689 -9.51 10.55 12.93
C GLY A 689 -10.44 9.38 12.57
N LEU A 690 -11.54 9.65 11.86
CA LEU A 690 -12.44 8.58 11.36
C LEU A 690 -11.72 7.51 10.53
N GLN A 691 -10.61 7.87 9.87
CA GLN A 691 -9.83 6.93 9.08
C GLN A 691 -9.18 5.82 9.91
N ASP A 692 -8.90 6.07 11.19
CA ASP A 692 -8.34 5.07 12.09
C ASP A 692 -9.38 4.05 12.56
N SER A 693 -10.67 4.40 12.46
CA SER A 693 -11.80 3.52 12.79
C SER A 693 -12.32 2.71 11.59
N CYS A 694 -11.86 3.01 10.38
CA CYS A 694 -12.31 2.39 9.14
C CYS A 694 -11.13 1.61 8.53
N PRO A 695 -11.35 0.44 7.88
CA PRO A 695 -10.28 -0.28 7.19
C PRO A 695 -9.71 0.46 5.95
N PHE A 696 -10.06 1.74 5.74
CA PHE A 696 -9.61 2.58 4.64
C PHE A 696 -8.08 2.55 4.44
N LEU A 697 -7.32 2.51 5.54
CA LEU A 697 -5.86 2.50 5.55
C LEU A 697 -5.23 1.11 5.48
N GLN A 698 -6.03 0.05 5.57
CA GLN A 698 -5.53 -1.32 5.66
C GLN A 698 -6.00 -2.19 4.50
N ARG A 699 -6.60 -1.63 3.44
CA ARG A 699 -7.18 -2.41 2.32
C ARG A 699 -6.20 -3.27 1.53
N SER A 700 -4.90 -3.28 1.83
CA SER A 700 -3.92 -4.18 1.22
C SER A 700 -4.24 -5.67 1.43
N TRP A 701 -5.09 -6.03 2.39
CA TRP A 701 -5.53 -7.42 2.60
C TRP A 701 -6.62 -7.87 1.62
N LEU A 702 -7.30 -6.95 0.92
CA LEU A 702 -8.27 -7.34 -0.11
C LEU A 702 -7.51 -7.84 -1.36
N PRO A 703 -7.96 -8.92 -2.01
CA PRO A 703 -7.47 -9.31 -3.34
C PRO A 703 -7.53 -8.14 -4.34
N GLU A 704 -6.61 -8.08 -5.32
CA GLU A 704 -6.55 -6.94 -6.26
C GLU A 704 -7.81 -6.77 -7.11
N ASP A 705 -8.49 -7.87 -7.44
CA ASP A 705 -9.78 -7.89 -8.13
C ASP A 705 -10.93 -7.37 -7.25
N VAL A 706 -10.74 -7.39 -5.92
CA VAL A 706 -11.69 -6.89 -4.92
C VAL A 706 -11.31 -5.50 -4.39
N ARG A 707 -10.07 -5.03 -4.58
CA ARG A 707 -9.65 -3.64 -4.31
C ARG A 707 -10.21 -2.68 -5.36
#